data_AF-A0ABD3NJX1-F1
#
_entry.id   AF-A0ABD3NJX1-F1
#
_cell.length_a   1.000
_cell.length_b   1.000
_cell.length_c   1.000
_cell.angle_alpha   90.00
_cell.angle_beta   90.00
_cell.angle_gamma   90.00
#
_symmetry.space_group_name_H-M   'P 1'
#
loop_
_entity.id
_entity.type
_entity.pdbx_description
1 polymer ?
#
loop_
_entity_poly.entity_id
_entity_poly.type
_entity_poly.pdbx_seq_one_letter_code
_entity_poly.pdbx_strand_id
1 'polypeptide(L)'
;MTITRPQFINLHRAPMIAKTMALSSHPSAHCSRRKHHHRITIIALSILISPEPAASSGQHIYFPPDTTKIHQDKNACMLYIAESTIPHAGIGIFAGVDFAEGQLIGRDNWGDPAFATIDINWNNADPGGRSASKSRRDYHWPLTNYDWESSSLDIIEEEGDDASMTVTGFGAVPNCHFSLINVAEHGVSYDLAGLSRYNSPGSGAITPFVNRTSTARKDIEAGSELFVSYGSSWFKNRPDYATVPVKESYNEAERFLEKYGLFLLGNPQNTNGWKYNLFIDDMILKEEAQKDLWDIIKSFPYVSRARQALPATSEDVMRAIHRGIGAVEVENSMRSLEYLKEHGKCVDNIVPGNSTIPHAGRGAFATRFIPKGSLVAPAPLVHFTDKSALIMYNETRDRNGKLIKNEKEILTTQLIRNYMFGHPNSSVVLFPYSHHVSYINHHSIEFNARLQWAKNFSFHNEDWLNKDVKFLDQQWRAGNSTIPHAGRGAFATRFIPRGSLVAPAPLVHITDKSALIMYNETRDRNGKLIKNEKEILTTQIIRNYMFGHPNSSVVLFPYSHHVAYINHHSTEFNARLQWAKNFSFHNEDWLYKDVTFLDQQWRAGLMLEFIATRDIKEGEEILIDYGKDWQNAWDTHVKQWTQVDPEKDFNNYTHLTKFSAMNAAKAIYRRAEFYKSDNAPIKTVAEQETDPYPRNVVFKCRVDVDIGIGNYTYAPETTPVYKRKWITKDLNVGHKKSRRCNVIERLDASSDYYGYDDHPFMYTVEISNVRKNQGKRENHVITGVPFRAIDIVDEKYSSDMFLKNAFRHEMGLPDGLWPKAWMNLVSND
;
A
#
# COMPACT_ATOMS: atom_id res chain seq x y z
N MET A 1 -2.92 -66.52 -19.64
CA MET A 1 -4.06 -67.36 -20.07
C MET A 1 -5.07 -66.48 -20.81
N THR A 2 -5.83 -67.04 -21.76
CA THR A 2 -7.10 -66.52 -22.36
C THR A 2 -7.42 -65.02 -22.14
N ILE A 3 -7.35 -64.10 -23.11
CA ILE A 3 -7.85 -64.10 -24.50
C ILE A 3 -9.36 -64.36 -24.60
N THR A 4 -10.14 -63.34 -24.98
CA THR A 4 -11.23 -63.46 -25.97
C THR A 4 -11.72 -62.08 -26.49
N ARG A 5 -11.99 -62.00 -27.80
CA ARG A 5 -12.90 -61.04 -28.45
C ARG A 5 -14.03 -61.86 -29.11
N PRO A 6 -15.27 -61.37 -29.14
CA PRO A 6 -15.97 -61.13 -30.42
C PRO A 6 -16.90 -59.89 -30.38
N GLN A 7 -17.48 -59.33 -31.46
CA GLN A 7 -17.19 -59.29 -32.92
C GLN A 7 -17.99 -58.10 -33.53
N PHE A 8 -17.81 -57.80 -34.83
CA PHE A 8 -18.65 -56.87 -35.60
C PHE A 8 -19.77 -57.60 -36.38
N ILE A 9 -20.92 -56.95 -36.54
CA ILE A 9 -21.87 -57.15 -37.66
C ILE A 9 -22.28 -55.75 -38.19
N ASN A 10 -22.72 -55.66 -39.45
CA ASN A 10 -22.77 -54.43 -40.27
C ASN A 10 -24.01 -54.41 -41.20
N LEU A 11 -24.18 -53.36 -42.03
CA LEU A 11 -25.25 -53.12 -43.04
C LEU A 11 -26.59 -52.67 -42.42
N HIS A 12 -27.45 -51.81 -43.02
CA HIS A 12 -27.52 -51.03 -44.28
C HIS A 12 -28.43 -49.79 -43.99
N ARG A 13 -28.60 -48.70 -44.77
CA ARG A 13 -28.57 -48.40 -46.23
C ARG A 13 -28.52 -46.86 -46.43
N ALA A 14 -28.18 -46.36 -47.64
CA ALA A 14 -28.35 -44.94 -48.07
C ALA A 14 -29.39 -44.84 -49.23
N PRO A 15 -29.88 -43.65 -49.66
CA PRO A 15 -29.11 -42.63 -50.44
C PRO A 15 -29.31 -41.17 -49.91
N MET A 16 -28.54 -40.12 -50.23
CA MET A 16 -27.80 -39.61 -51.42
C MET A 16 -28.63 -38.79 -52.46
N ILE A 17 -28.32 -37.48 -52.54
CA ILE A 17 -28.41 -36.49 -53.65
C ILE A 17 -27.86 -35.16 -53.04
N ALA A 18 -26.69 -34.62 -53.42
CA ALA A 18 -26.33 -33.87 -54.64
C ALA A 18 -27.01 -32.46 -54.72
N LYS A 19 -26.35 -31.35 -55.13
CA LYS A 19 -25.11 -31.21 -55.94
C LYS A 19 -24.50 -29.77 -55.88
N THR A 20 -23.16 -29.66 -56.03
CA THR A 20 -22.34 -28.53 -56.55
C THR A 20 -22.40 -27.09 -55.97
N MET A 21 -21.21 -26.55 -55.69
CA MET A 21 -20.89 -25.10 -55.71
C MET A 21 -20.69 -24.57 -57.14
N ALA A 22 -20.71 -23.24 -57.32
CA ALA A 22 -20.08 -22.53 -58.45
C ALA A 22 -19.58 -21.14 -58.00
N LEU A 23 -18.45 -20.67 -58.55
CA LEU A 23 -17.93 -19.31 -58.36
C LEU A 23 -18.24 -18.41 -59.57
N SER A 24 -18.46 -17.13 -59.34
CA SER A 24 -18.16 -16.04 -60.29
C SER A 24 -18.01 -14.70 -59.56
N SER A 25 -17.57 -13.65 -60.26
CA SER A 25 -16.97 -12.46 -59.66
C SER A 25 -17.39 -11.12 -60.28
N HIS A 26 -17.30 -10.06 -59.46
CA HIS A 26 -17.12 -8.66 -59.88
C HIS A 26 -18.32 -8.01 -60.66
N PRO A 27 -18.31 -6.69 -60.98
CA PRO A 27 -18.72 -5.69 -59.98
C PRO A 27 -19.65 -4.57 -60.51
N SER A 28 -20.05 -3.64 -59.62
CA SER A 28 -20.42 -2.23 -59.88
C SER A 28 -21.56 -1.87 -60.87
N ALA A 29 -22.55 -1.07 -60.44
CA ALA A 29 -22.87 0.27 -61.00
C ALA A 29 -24.21 0.89 -60.53
N HIS A 30 -24.19 2.23 -60.43
CA HIS A 30 -25.27 3.23 -60.34
C HIS A 30 -26.78 2.87 -60.39
N CYS A 31 -27.48 3.31 -59.33
CA CYS A 31 -28.48 4.40 -59.34
C CYS A 31 -29.56 4.47 -60.45
N SER A 32 -30.84 4.31 -60.06
CA SER A 32 -31.95 5.13 -60.62
C SER A 32 -33.17 5.20 -59.68
N ARG A 33 -34.07 6.17 -59.92
CA ARG A 33 -35.30 6.45 -59.15
C ARG A 33 -36.55 5.91 -59.85
N ARG A 34 -37.54 5.42 -59.09
CA ARG A 34 -39.01 5.73 -59.16
C ARG A 34 -39.74 4.78 -58.20
N LYS A 35 -40.38 5.24 -57.10
CA LYS A 35 -41.71 5.89 -57.03
C LYS A 35 -42.82 5.16 -57.78
N HIS A 36 -43.78 4.59 -57.05
CA HIS A 36 -45.22 4.77 -57.28
C HIS A 36 -45.98 4.77 -55.93
N HIS A 37 -47.19 5.31 -55.91
CA HIS A 37 -48.01 5.55 -54.69
C HIS A 37 -49.28 4.71 -54.69
N HIS A 38 -49.81 4.41 -53.50
CA HIS A 38 -51.20 4.66 -53.02
C HIS A 38 -51.08 4.85 -51.48
N ARG A 39 -51.68 5.80 -50.71
CA ARG A 39 -52.99 6.51 -50.69
C ARG A 39 -54.17 5.59 -50.33
N ILE A 40 -55.08 5.85 -49.38
CA ILE A 40 -55.40 6.99 -48.45
C ILE A 40 -56.03 6.38 -47.16
N THR A 41 -55.89 6.95 -45.95
CA THR A 41 -56.93 7.71 -45.19
C THR A 41 -56.34 8.27 -43.88
N ILE A 42 -56.84 9.42 -43.39
CA ILE A 42 -56.31 10.19 -42.23
C ILE A 42 -57.46 10.69 -41.34
N ILE A 43 -57.29 10.60 -40.01
CA ILE A 43 -57.93 11.42 -38.96
C ILE A 43 -56.85 11.56 -37.86
N ALA A 44 -56.22 12.69 -37.47
CA ALA A 44 -56.56 14.13 -37.35
C ALA A 44 -57.38 14.43 -36.06
N LEU A 45 -56.99 15.28 -35.09
CA LEU A 45 -55.90 16.27 -34.86
C LEU A 45 -55.17 15.91 -33.51
N SER A 46 -54.12 16.55 -32.99
CA SER A 46 -53.28 17.71 -33.36
C SER A 46 -51.82 17.43 -32.85
N ILE A 47 -50.88 18.29 -32.40
CA ILE A 47 -50.75 19.71 -31.96
C ILE A 47 -49.55 20.37 -32.72
N LEU A 48 -49.13 21.57 -32.33
CA LEU A 48 -48.13 22.47 -32.93
C LEU A 48 -46.65 22.06 -32.76
N ILE A 49 -45.83 22.60 -33.67
CA ILE A 49 -44.34 22.57 -33.77
C ILE A 49 -43.85 24.03 -33.55
N SER A 50 -42.81 24.33 -32.76
CA SER A 50 -41.37 24.45 -33.11
C SER A 50 -40.65 25.29 -32.03
N PRO A 51 -39.30 25.46 -32.00
CA PRO A 51 -38.21 24.71 -32.63
C PRO A 51 -37.14 24.20 -31.62
N GLU A 52 -36.08 23.55 -32.12
CA GLU A 52 -34.83 23.30 -31.38
C GLU A 52 -33.99 24.57 -31.18
N PRO A 53 -32.93 24.49 -30.33
CA PRO A 53 -31.59 24.55 -30.92
C PRO A 53 -30.73 23.34 -30.57
N ALA A 54 -29.93 22.87 -31.53
CA ALA A 54 -29.04 21.73 -31.35
C ALA A 54 -27.79 22.08 -30.51
N ALA A 55 -27.42 21.16 -29.60
CA ALA A 55 -26.10 21.12 -28.97
C ALA A 55 -25.47 19.74 -29.23
N SER A 56 -24.28 19.73 -29.85
CA SER A 56 -23.67 18.49 -30.34
C SER A 56 -22.75 17.83 -29.29
N SER A 57 -23.16 16.67 -28.78
CA SER A 57 -22.28 15.72 -28.09
C SER A 57 -22.35 14.37 -28.80
N GLY A 58 -21.23 13.91 -29.34
CA GLY A 58 -21.16 12.67 -30.14
C GLY A 58 -21.28 11.40 -29.29
N GLN A 59 -22.50 10.98 -28.96
CA GLN A 59 -22.73 9.64 -28.43
C GLN A 59 -22.42 8.61 -29.52
N HIS A 60 -21.39 7.78 -29.30
CA HIS A 60 -21.21 6.55 -30.06
C HIS A 60 -22.35 5.59 -29.69
N ILE A 61 -23.38 5.51 -30.55
CA ILE A 61 -24.44 4.51 -30.44
C ILE A 61 -23.82 3.14 -30.69
N TYR A 62 -23.51 2.43 -29.61
CA TYR A 62 -22.99 1.07 -29.67
C TYR A 62 -24.14 0.11 -30.03
N PHE A 63 -24.17 -0.33 -31.29
CA PHE A 63 -25.04 -1.43 -31.68
C PHE A 63 -24.48 -2.73 -31.07
N PRO A 64 -25.23 -3.44 -30.20
CA PRO A 64 -24.75 -4.71 -29.68
C PRO A 64 -24.58 -5.71 -30.83
N PRO A 65 -23.53 -6.55 -30.82
CA PRO A 65 -23.32 -7.55 -31.86
C PRO A 65 -24.48 -8.56 -31.89
N ASP A 66 -24.76 -9.09 -33.09
CA ASP A 66 -25.89 -9.99 -33.31
C ASP A 66 -25.70 -11.30 -32.50
N THR A 67 -26.61 -11.56 -31.55
CA THR A 67 -26.47 -12.62 -30.54
C THR A 67 -26.91 -13.98 -31.05
N THR A 68 -26.46 -14.36 -32.23
CA THR A 68 -26.81 -15.62 -32.89
C THR A 68 -26.15 -16.85 -32.26
N LYS A 69 -26.72 -17.29 -31.12
CA LYS A 69 -26.66 -18.67 -30.59
C LYS A 69 -25.27 -19.24 -30.27
N ILE A 70 -24.72 -18.83 -29.13
CA ILE A 70 -24.15 -19.82 -28.20
C ILE A 70 -25.30 -20.27 -27.29
N HIS A 71 -25.67 -21.55 -27.31
CA HIS A 71 -26.59 -22.13 -26.32
C HIS A 71 -25.83 -22.34 -25.01
N GLN A 72 -25.61 -21.28 -24.24
CA GLN A 72 -25.15 -21.40 -22.86
C GLN A 72 -26.15 -22.26 -22.08
N ASP A 73 -25.69 -23.37 -21.50
CA ASP A 73 -26.53 -24.19 -20.62
C ASP A 73 -26.88 -23.36 -19.38
N LYS A 74 -28.18 -23.11 -19.20
CA LYS A 74 -28.69 -22.37 -18.04
C LYS A 74 -28.32 -23.04 -16.71
N ASN A 75 -28.02 -24.34 -16.71
CA ASN A 75 -27.59 -25.08 -15.53
C ASN A 75 -26.07 -25.05 -15.30
N ALA A 76 -25.26 -24.76 -16.32
CA ALA A 76 -23.82 -24.57 -16.16
C ALA A 76 -23.50 -23.30 -15.37
N CYS A 77 -22.45 -23.35 -14.55
CA CYS A 77 -21.96 -22.21 -13.78
C CYS A 77 -21.03 -21.36 -14.66
N MET A 78 -21.31 -20.07 -14.82
CA MET A 78 -20.49 -19.18 -15.67
C MET A 78 -19.23 -18.67 -14.95
N LEU A 79 -19.27 -18.60 -13.61
CA LEU A 79 -18.21 -18.02 -12.79
C LEU A 79 -18.00 -18.83 -11.51
N TYR A 80 -16.76 -19.26 -11.28
CA TYR A 80 -16.33 -19.95 -10.06
C TYR A 80 -15.36 -19.08 -9.27
N ILE A 81 -15.40 -19.11 -7.94
CA ILE A 81 -14.23 -18.74 -7.13
C ILE A 81 -13.46 -19.99 -6.71
N ALA A 82 -12.14 -19.92 -6.76
CA ALA A 82 -11.22 -20.98 -6.35
C ALA A 82 -9.90 -20.37 -5.82
N GLU A 83 -8.92 -21.21 -5.53
CA GLU A 83 -7.58 -20.75 -5.19
C GLU A 83 -6.86 -20.21 -6.44
N SER A 84 -6.40 -18.97 -6.35
CA SER A 84 -5.73 -18.22 -7.44
C SER A 84 -4.50 -18.97 -7.98
N THR A 85 -4.19 -18.78 -9.26
CA THR A 85 -2.96 -19.30 -9.86
C THR A 85 -1.74 -18.44 -9.52
N ILE A 86 -1.93 -17.17 -9.14
CA ILE A 86 -0.88 -16.36 -8.52
C ILE A 86 -0.59 -16.90 -7.11
N PRO A 87 0.64 -17.33 -6.79
CA PRO A 87 0.99 -17.86 -5.48
C PRO A 87 0.71 -16.85 -4.35
N HIS A 88 0.04 -17.31 -3.30
CA HIS A 88 -0.32 -16.54 -2.10
C HIS A 88 -1.23 -15.30 -2.31
N ALA A 89 -1.79 -15.08 -3.51
CA ALA A 89 -2.79 -14.02 -3.71
C ALA A 89 -4.16 -14.35 -3.07
N GLY A 90 -4.45 -15.64 -2.84
CA GLY A 90 -5.63 -16.11 -2.14
C GLY A 90 -6.72 -16.63 -3.07
N ILE A 91 -7.89 -15.98 -3.07
CA ILE A 91 -8.99 -16.34 -3.97
C ILE A 91 -8.74 -15.71 -5.35
N GLY A 92 -9.01 -16.49 -6.40
CA GLY A 92 -9.21 -16.00 -7.77
C GLY A 92 -10.65 -16.28 -8.22
N ILE A 93 -11.11 -15.59 -9.27
CA ILE A 93 -12.38 -15.85 -9.96
C ILE A 93 -12.10 -16.36 -11.38
N PHE A 94 -12.80 -17.42 -11.79
CA PHE A 94 -12.49 -18.21 -12.97
C PHE A 94 -13.70 -18.31 -13.89
N ALA A 95 -13.44 -18.28 -15.20
CA ALA A 95 -14.43 -18.53 -16.24
C ALA A 95 -14.90 -20.00 -16.19
N GLY A 96 -16.21 -20.24 -16.05
CA GLY A 96 -16.82 -21.57 -16.15
C GLY A 96 -17.33 -21.92 -17.55
N VAL A 97 -17.36 -20.93 -18.44
CA VAL A 97 -17.76 -20.98 -19.86
C VAL A 97 -16.88 -20.00 -20.65
N ASP A 98 -16.86 -20.11 -21.97
CA ASP A 98 -16.16 -19.15 -22.83
C ASP A 98 -16.85 -17.77 -22.85
N PHE A 99 -16.05 -16.71 -22.95
CA PHE A 99 -16.51 -15.34 -23.18
C PHE A 99 -15.79 -14.74 -24.40
N ALA A 100 -16.53 -14.23 -25.37
CA ALA A 100 -15.96 -13.54 -26.53
C ALA A 100 -15.49 -12.12 -26.18
N GLU A 101 -14.54 -11.55 -26.93
CA GLU A 101 -14.12 -10.15 -26.76
C GLU A 101 -15.32 -9.17 -26.78
N GLY A 102 -15.38 -8.25 -25.81
CA GLY A 102 -16.47 -7.30 -25.63
C GLY A 102 -17.73 -7.87 -24.97
N GLN A 103 -17.84 -9.20 -24.78
CA GLN A 103 -18.97 -9.80 -24.09
C GLN A 103 -19.00 -9.40 -22.60
N LEU A 104 -20.19 -9.12 -22.08
CA LEU A 104 -20.42 -8.93 -20.65
C LEU A 104 -20.13 -10.23 -19.86
N ILE A 105 -19.45 -10.07 -18.73
CA ILE A 105 -19.11 -11.13 -17.79
C ILE A 105 -19.99 -10.97 -16.56
N GLY A 106 -20.62 -12.07 -16.15
CA GLY A 106 -21.77 -12.06 -15.24
C GLY A 106 -23.02 -12.59 -15.95
N ARG A 107 -24.03 -13.01 -15.18
CA ARG A 107 -25.27 -13.58 -15.74
C ARG A 107 -26.33 -12.48 -15.91
N ASP A 108 -27.12 -12.60 -16.98
CA ASP A 108 -28.23 -11.70 -17.32
C ASP A 108 -27.83 -10.20 -17.37
N ASN A 109 -26.57 -9.91 -17.71
CA ASN A 109 -25.96 -8.58 -17.86
C ASN A 109 -25.97 -7.69 -16.59
N TRP A 110 -26.09 -8.28 -15.40
CA TRP A 110 -26.04 -7.54 -14.14
C TRP A 110 -24.62 -7.43 -13.55
N GLY A 111 -24.36 -6.27 -12.95
CA GLY A 111 -23.13 -5.97 -12.21
C GLY A 111 -23.30 -5.79 -10.70
N ASP A 112 -22.16 -5.72 -10.02
CA ASP A 112 -22.08 -5.64 -8.56
C ASP A 112 -22.42 -4.25 -7.99
N PRO A 113 -22.86 -4.16 -6.72
CA PRO A 113 -23.07 -2.90 -6.04
C PRO A 113 -21.77 -2.34 -5.46
N ALA A 114 -21.80 -1.03 -5.19
CA ALA A 114 -20.74 -0.28 -4.56
C ALA A 114 -21.27 0.52 -3.37
N PHE A 115 -20.43 0.76 -2.38
CA PHE A 115 -20.79 1.38 -1.11
C PHE A 115 -19.93 2.61 -0.87
N ALA A 116 -20.55 3.79 -0.94
CA ALA A 116 -19.90 5.02 -0.54
C ALA A 116 -19.56 4.99 0.97
N THR A 117 -18.36 5.46 1.29
CA THR A 117 -17.89 5.71 2.65
C THR A 117 -17.38 7.16 2.69
N ILE A 118 -17.92 7.94 3.62
CA ILE A 118 -17.83 9.41 3.61
C ILE A 118 -17.17 9.89 4.91
N ASP A 119 -16.21 10.79 4.78
CA ASP A 119 -15.45 11.44 5.87
C ASP A 119 -14.85 10.42 6.85
N ILE A 120 -14.42 9.27 6.32
CA ILE A 120 -14.03 8.12 7.13
C ILE A 120 -12.76 8.42 7.94
N ASN A 121 -11.84 9.20 7.36
CA ASN A 121 -10.63 9.68 8.03
C ASN A 121 -10.90 10.73 9.12
N TRP A 122 -11.98 11.50 9.02
CA TRP A 122 -12.40 12.48 10.03
C TRP A 122 -13.07 11.79 11.22
N ASN A 123 -14.03 10.90 10.96
CA ASN A 123 -14.79 10.22 12.01
C ASN A 123 -13.91 9.30 12.88
N ASN A 124 -12.87 8.71 12.29
CA ASN A 124 -11.86 7.89 12.98
C ASN A 124 -10.69 8.69 13.57
N ALA A 125 -10.73 10.03 13.57
CA ALA A 125 -9.65 10.87 14.09
C ALA A 125 -9.53 10.86 15.64
N ASP A 126 -8.34 11.21 16.12
CA ASP A 126 -8.01 11.40 17.54
C ASP A 126 -8.79 12.62 18.11
N PRO A 127 -9.40 12.55 19.31
CA PRO A 127 -10.04 13.70 19.95
C PRO A 127 -9.12 14.93 20.03
N GLY A 128 -9.63 16.09 19.60
CA GLY A 128 -8.83 17.30 19.35
C GLY A 128 -8.41 17.50 17.88
N GLY A 129 -8.69 16.53 17.01
CA GLY A 129 -8.59 16.66 15.56
C GLY A 129 -7.15 16.76 15.06
N ARG A 130 -6.31 15.75 15.36
CA ARG A 130 -5.19 15.45 14.46
C ARG A 130 -5.78 14.80 13.20
N SER A 131 -5.27 15.13 12.02
CA SER A 131 -5.58 14.35 10.81
C SER A 131 -5.18 12.89 11.07
N ALA A 132 -6.15 11.97 10.94
CA ALA A 132 -5.93 10.54 10.79
C ALA A 132 -6.12 10.16 9.31
N SER A 133 -5.62 8.99 8.91
CA SER A 133 -5.70 8.52 7.52
C SER A 133 -5.59 7.00 7.42
N LYS A 134 -6.51 6.37 6.68
CA LYS A 134 -6.46 4.94 6.37
C LYS A 134 -5.24 4.54 5.54
N SER A 135 -4.76 5.42 4.65
CA SER A 135 -3.57 5.15 3.83
C SER A 135 -2.26 5.18 4.63
N ARG A 136 -2.20 5.95 5.73
CA ARG A 136 -1.11 5.92 6.72
C ARG A 136 -1.29 4.86 7.81
N ARG A 137 -2.45 4.19 7.85
CA ARG A 137 -2.88 3.23 8.89
C ARG A 137 -2.95 3.84 10.29
N ASP A 138 -3.39 5.08 10.42
CA ASP A 138 -3.60 5.72 11.73
C ASP A 138 -4.76 5.07 12.53
N TYR A 139 -5.64 4.33 11.83
CA TYR A 139 -6.69 3.48 12.39
C TYR A 139 -6.87 2.22 11.53
N HIS A 140 -7.52 1.18 12.07
CA HIS A 140 -7.68 -0.10 11.38
C HIS A 140 -8.87 -0.07 10.39
N TRP A 141 -8.59 0.28 9.13
CA TRP A 141 -9.57 0.22 8.04
C TRP A 141 -9.23 -0.94 7.07
N PRO A 142 -9.74 -2.16 7.29
CA PRO A 142 -9.39 -3.34 6.50
C PRO A 142 -9.90 -3.28 5.05
N LEU A 143 -10.85 -2.39 4.74
CA LEU A 143 -11.33 -2.15 3.37
C LEU A 143 -10.39 -1.30 2.50
N THR A 144 -9.25 -0.80 3.02
CA THR A 144 -8.29 0.03 2.26
C THR A 144 -7.72 -0.64 0.99
N ASN A 145 -7.83 -1.97 0.85
CA ASN A 145 -7.44 -2.71 -0.37
C ASN A 145 -8.60 -2.92 -1.37
N TYR A 146 -9.84 -2.63 -0.96
CA TYR A 146 -11.09 -2.83 -1.72
C TYR A 146 -11.85 -1.50 -1.98
N ASP A 147 -11.34 -0.40 -1.42
CA ASP A 147 -11.81 0.96 -1.65
C ASP A 147 -11.22 1.54 -2.95
N TRP A 148 -12.09 2.09 -3.78
CA TRP A 148 -11.76 2.80 -5.01
C TRP A 148 -11.91 4.31 -4.81
N GLU A 149 -11.09 5.10 -5.52
CA GLU A 149 -11.21 6.56 -5.61
C GLU A 149 -12.55 6.91 -6.26
N SER A 150 -13.32 7.84 -5.71
CA SER A 150 -14.70 8.07 -6.15
C SER A 150 -14.83 8.60 -7.59
N SER A 151 -13.87 9.40 -8.05
CA SER A 151 -13.74 9.83 -9.45
C SER A 151 -13.38 8.68 -10.40
N SER A 152 -12.81 7.57 -9.93
CA SER A 152 -12.62 6.37 -10.76
C SER A 152 -13.92 5.61 -11.06
N LEU A 153 -15.04 6.05 -10.47
CA LEU A 153 -16.40 5.54 -10.66
C LEU A 153 -17.40 6.65 -10.99
N ASP A 154 -16.91 7.74 -11.58
CA ASP A 154 -17.64 8.84 -12.23
C ASP A 154 -18.64 9.68 -11.39
N ILE A 155 -18.88 9.38 -10.10
CA ILE A 155 -20.13 9.80 -9.44
C ILE A 155 -20.01 10.52 -8.07
N ILE A 156 -18.90 10.44 -7.30
CA ILE A 156 -18.93 10.83 -5.86
C ILE A 156 -17.72 11.66 -5.35
N GLU A 157 -17.39 12.80 -5.96
CA GLU A 157 -16.43 13.76 -5.33
C GLU A 157 -17.09 14.82 -4.44
N GLU A 158 -18.43 14.95 -4.46
CA GLU A 158 -19.17 16.09 -3.85
C GLU A 158 -20.13 15.70 -2.69
N GLU A 159 -20.16 14.42 -2.25
CA GLU A 159 -21.01 13.97 -1.12
C GLU A 159 -20.33 14.14 0.26
N GLY A 160 -19.09 14.64 0.33
CA GLY A 160 -18.33 14.91 1.56
C GLY A 160 -16.88 15.32 1.30
N ASP A 161 -16.11 15.65 2.34
CA ASP A 161 -14.70 16.08 2.25
C ASP A 161 -13.74 14.94 1.87
N ASP A 162 -14.09 13.69 2.23
CA ASP A 162 -13.30 12.48 1.94
C ASP A 162 -14.23 11.31 1.55
N ALA A 163 -14.49 11.17 0.25
CA ALA A 163 -15.37 10.16 -0.33
C ALA A 163 -14.60 9.03 -1.02
N SER A 164 -14.95 7.77 -0.73
CA SER A 164 -14.40 6.59 -1.44
C SER A 164 -15.41 5.44 -1.48
N MET A 165 -15.26 4.52 -2.43
CA MET A 165 -16.23 3.45 -2.67
C MET A 165 -15.64 2.06 -2.43
N THR A 166 -16.13 1.34 -1.41
CA THR A 166 -15.88 -0.11 -1.32
C THR A 166 -16.77 -0.82 -2.32
N VAL A 167 -16.24 -1.78 -3.09
CA VAL A 167 -16.99 -2.46 -4.17
C VAL A 167 -16.91 -3.97 -3.99
N THR A 168 -17.94 -4.72 -4.41
CA THR A 168 -17.97 -6.19 -4.31
C THR A 168 -17.81 -6.90 -5.66
N GLY A 169 -17.65 -8.22 -5.62
CA GLY A 169 -17.53 -9.08 -6.80
C GLY A 169 -16.37 -8.67 -7.70
N PHE A 170 -16.63 -8.24 -8.93
CA PHE A 170 -15.54 -7.88 -9.85
C PHE A 170 -14.63 -6.74 -9.36
N GLY A 171 -15.12 -5.85 -8.50
CA GLY A 171 -14.29 -4.79 -7.89
C GLY A 171 -13.43 -5.23 -6.70
N ALA A 172 -13.45 -6.50 -6.31
CA ALA A 172 -12.77 -7.00 -5.09
C ALA A 172 -12.29 -8.47 -5.10
N VAL A 173 -12.77 -9.32 -6.01
CA VAL A 173 -12.43 -10.76 -6.08
C VAL A 173 -11.38 -11.13 -7.15
N PRO A 174 -11.36 -10.54 -8.37
CA PRO A 174 -10.37 -10.88 -9.38
C PRO A 174 -9.02 -10.26 -9.05
N ASN A 175 -7.93 -11.01 -9.28
CA ASN A 175 -6.57 -10.53 -9.03
C ASN A 175 -6.08 -9.57 -10.13
N CYS A 176 -4.92 -8.93 -9.91
CA CYS A 176 -4.27 -8.10 -10.93
C CYS A 176 -2.88 -8.65 -11.30
N HIS A 177 -2.74 -9.13 -12.53
CA HIS A 177 -1.48 -9.60 -13.10
C HIS A 177 -1.26 -8.99 -14.49
N PHE A 178 -0.25 -8.12 -14.65
CA PHE A 178 -0.19 -7.18 -15.78
C PHE A 178 0.01 -7.80 -17.17
N SER A 179 0.46 -9.05 -17.27
CA SER A 179 0.50 -9.82 -18.53
C SER A 179 -0.82 -10.54 -18.85
N LEU A 180 -1.72 -10.72 -17.86
CA LEU A 180 -2.91 -11.56 -17.95
C LEU A 180 -4.24 -10.81 -17.95
N ILE A 181 -4.25 -9.48 -17.68
CA ILE A 181 -5.46 -8.63 -17.66
C ILE A 181 -6.36 -8.96 -18.87
N ASN A 182 -7.45 -9.67 -18.60
CA ASN A 182 -8.41 -10.16 -19.58
C ASN A 182 -9.82 -9.60 -19.33
N VAL A 183 -10.06 -8.95 -18.19
CA VAL A 183 -11.31 -8.26 -17.85
C VAL A 183 -11.12 -6.75 -17.82
N ALA A 184 -12.10 -6.02 -18.37
CA ALA A 184 -12.29 -4.59 -18.15
C ALA A 184 -13.51 -4.40 -17.26
N GLU A 185 -13.40 -3.49 -16.30
CA GLU A 185 -14.49 -3.08 -15.42
C GLU A 185 -15.04 -1.74 -15.90
N HIS A 186 -16.31 -1.49 -15.61
CA HIS A 186 -17.02 -0.26 -15.97
C HIS A 186 -17.43 0.52 -14.72
N GLY A 187 -17.93 1.75 -14.90
CA GLY A 187 -18.47 2.57 -13.81
C GLY A 187 -19.73 1.97 -13.15
N VAL A 188 -20.22 2.64 -12.10
CA VAL A 188 -21.48 2.26 -11.42
C VAL A 188 -22.67 3.02 -12.01
N SER A 189 -23.87 2.48 -11.83
CA SER A 189 -25.14 3.12 -12.18
C SER A 189 -25.84 3.63 -10.91
N TYR A 190 -26.49 4.79 -10.98
CA TYR A 190 -27.36 5.28 -9.90
C TYR A 190 -28.80 4.78 -10.11
N ASP A 191 -29.29 3.88 -9.25
CA ASP A 191 -30.67 3.40 -9.26
C ASP A 191 -31.16 3.04 -7.86
N LEU A 192 -32.29 3.65 -7.46
CA LEU A 192 -32.99 3.40 -6.20
C LEU A 192 -34.04 2.28 -6.29
N ALA A 193 -34.16 1.57 -7.41
CA ALA A 193 -35.13 0.51 -7.67
C ALA A 193 -36.59 0.91 -7.34
N GLY A 194 -36.94 2.17 -7.63
CA GLY A 194 -38.27 2.74 -7.38
C GLY A 194 -38.53 3.24 -5.96
N LEU A 195 -37.55 3.21 -5.05
CA LEU A 195 -37.71 3.82 -3.72
C LEU A 195 -37.69 5.36 -3.80
N SER A 196 -38.61 6.02 -3.09
CA SER A 196 -38.67 7.48 -2.98
C SER A 196 -38.51 7.94 -1.53
N ARG A 197 -37.66 8.97 -1.35
CA ARG A 197 -37.28 9.57 -0.06
C ARG A 197 -38.45 10.10 0.78
N TYR A 198 -39.65 10.19 0.21
CA TYR A 198 -40.85 10.72 0.86
C TYR A 198 -41.85 9.65 1.32
N ASN A 199 -41.75 8.40 0.81
CA ASN A 199 -42.73 7.35 1.07
C ASN A 199 -42.16 5.93 1.22
N SER A 200 -40.85 5.73 1.01
CA SER A 200 -40.19 4.43 1.20
C SER A 200 -39.23 4.46 2.40
N PRO A 201 -39.54 3.79 3.53
CA PRO A 201 -38.65 3.72 4.69
C PRO A 201 -37.28 3.05 4.43
N GLY A 202 -37.09 2.37 3.29
CA GLY A 202 -35.78 1.87 2.85
C GLY A 202 -34.90 2.88 2.12
N SER A 203 -35.42 4.07 1.76
CA SER A 203 -34.60 5.13 1.15
C SER A 203 -33.54 5.64 2.14
N GLY A 204 -32.27 5.58 1.74
CA GLY A 204 -31.13 5.87 2.62
C GLY A 204 -30.66 4.69 3.48
N ALA A 205 -31.37 3.55 3.46
CA ALA A 205 -30.93 2.31 4.10
C ALA A 205 -30.22 1.35 3.12
N ILE A 206 -30.32 1.59 1.81
CA ILE A 206 -29.66 0.83 0.74
C ILE A 206 -28.75 1.73 -0.10
N THR A 207 -27.74 1.15 -0.76
CA THR A 207 -26.92 1.89 -1.74
C THR A 207 -27.70 2.17 -3.03
N PRO A 208 -27.63 3.38 -3.59
CA PRO A 208 -28.11 3.66 -4.95
C PRO A 208 -27.08 3.24 -6.02
N PHE A 209 -25.83 2.96 -5.63
CA PHE A 209 -24.73 2.68 -6.57
C PHE A 209 -24.66 1.19 -6.87
N VAL A 210 -25.14 0.81 -8.05
CA VAL A 210 -25.39 -0.57 -8.46
C VAL A 210 -24.81 -0.85 -9.85
N ASN A 211 -24.84 -2.11 -10.27
CA ASN A 211 -24.56 -2.50 -11.65
C ASN A 211 -23.16 -2.12 -12.18
N ARG A 212 -22.11 -2.27 -11.36
CA ARG A 212 -20.72 -2.27 -11.86
C ARG A 212 -20.48 -3.52 -12.70
N THR A 213 -20.66 -3.39 -14.00
CA THR A 213 -20.48 -4.51 -14.95
C THR A 213 -19.02 -4.71 -15.34
N SER A 214 -18.71 -5.88 -15.90
CA SER A 214 -17.41 -6.21 -16.46
C SER A 214 -17.54 -6.82 -17.86
N THR A 215 -16.55 -6.61 -18.73
CA THR A 215 -16.49 -7.20 -20.08
C THR A 215 -15.15 -7.86 -20.35
N ALA A 216 -15.15 -8.90 -21.19
CA ALA A 216 -13.93 -9.51 -21.69
C ALA A 216 -13.16 -8.55 -22.63
N ARG A 217 -11.83 -8.48 -22.49
CA ARG A 217 -10.92 -7.59 -23.27
C ARG A 217 -10.25 -8.26 -24.47
N LYS A 218 -10.50 -9.55 -24.60
CA LYS A 218 -10.05 -10.54 -25.58
C LYS A 218 -10.93 -11.76 -25.36
N ASP A 219 -10.90 -12.74 -26.24
CA ASP A 219 -11.55 -14.03 -25.96
C ASP A 219 -10.95 -14.68 -24.68
N ILE A 220 -11.82 -15.27 -23.85
CA ILE A 220 -11.49 -15.95 -22.60
C ILE A 220 -12.02 -17.37 -22.67
N GLU A 221 -11.13 -18.35 -22.64
CA GLU A 221 -11.48 -19.78 -22.63
C GLU A 221 -11.96 -20.23 -21.24
N ALA A 222 -12.96 -21.11 -21.22
CA ALA A 222 -13.45 -21.75 -20.00
C ALA A 222 -12.31 -22.41 -19.22
N GLY A 223 -12.16 -22.06 -17.94
CA GLY A 223 -11.04 -22.47 -17.09
C GLY A 223 -10.03 -21.37 -16.78
N SER A 224 -10.01 -20.26 -17.52
CA SER A 224 -9.13 -19.11 -17.28
C SER A 224 -9.42 -18.43 -15.94
N GLU A 225 -8.39 -18.05 -15.16
CA GLU A 225 -8.55 -17.01 -14.13
C GLU A 225 -8.83 -15.65 -14.80
N LEU A 226 -9.66 -14.85 -14.15
CA LEU A 226 -10.04 -13.51 -14.58
C LEU A 226 -9.22 -12.46 -13.81
N PHE A 227 -8.57 -11.59 -14.56
CA PHE A 227 -7.67 -10.55 -14.03
C PHE A 227 -8.12 -9.15 -14.47
N VAL A 228 -8.22 -8.26 -13.48
CA VAL A 228 -8.49 -6.82 -13.66
C VAL A 228 -7.21 -6.01 -13.46
N SER A 229 -7.30 -4.67 -13.53
CA SER A 229 -6.13 -3.78 -13.44
C SER A 229 -6.28 -2.77 -12.31
N TYR A 230 -5.58 -3.00 -11.19
CA TYR A 230 -5.53 -2.05 -10.06
C TYR A 230 -4.73 -0.77 -10.38
N GLY A 231 -4.09 -0.68 -11.55
CA GLY A 231 -3.22 0.42 -11.95
C GLY A 231 -1.77 0.29 -11.43
N SER A 232 -0.79 0.78 -12.20
CA SER A 232 0.62 0.56 -11.85
C SER A 232 1.08 1.36 -10.62
N SER A 233 0.41 2.48 -10.32
CA SER A 233 0.59 3.27 -9.09
C SER A 233 0.31 2.46 -7.82
N TRP A 234 -0.72 1.60 -7.85
CA TRP A 234 -1.15 0.80 -6.69
C TRP A 234 -0.02 -0.06 -6.12
N PHE A 235 0.80 -0.66 -6.99
CA PHE A 235 1.96 -1.50 -6.65
C PHE A 235 3.29 -0.72 -6.55
N LYS A 236 3.37 0.48 -7.14
CA LYS A 236 4.56 1.36 -7.05
C LYS A 236 4.59 2.14 -5.73
N ASN A 237 3.41 2.48 -5.18
CA ASN A 237 3.28 3.30 -3.98
C ASN A 237 3.17 2.50 -2.66
N ARG A 238 3.05 1.15 -2.72
CA ARG A 238 2.92 0.27 -1.54
C ARG A 238 4.17 -0.65 -1.43
N PRO A 239 5.26 -0.22 -0.76
CA PRO A 239 6.51 -0.97 -0.69
C PRO A 239 6.44 -2.25 0.18
N ASP A 240 5.38 -2.42 0.97
CA ASP A 240 5.12 -3.61 1.78
C ASP A 240 4.85 -4.87 0.94
N TYR A 241 4.42 -4.70 -0.31
CA TYR A 241 4.21 -5.80 -1.25
C TYR A 241 5.55 -6.23 -1.87
N ALA A 242 5.63 -7.50 -2.26
CA ALA A 242 6.72 -7.99 -3.08
C ALA A 242 6.90 -7.17 -4.38
N THR A 243 8.01 -7.36 -5.08
CA THR A 243 8.39 -6.61 -6.30
C THR A 243 7.56 -7.03 -7.53
N VAL A 244 6.24 -6.87 -7.46
CA VAL A 244 5.26 -7.26 -8.50
C VAL A 244 5.61 -6.64 -9.85
N PRO A 245 5.63 -7.40 -10.95
CA PRO A 245 5.72 -6.88 -12.31
C PRO A 245 4.69 -5.81 -12.65
N VAL A 246 5.06 -4.86 -13.50
CA VAL A 246 4.11 -3.95 -14.19
C VAL A 246 4.27 -4.10 -15.70
N LYS A 247 3.41 -3.49 -16.52
CA LYS A 247 3.44 -3.66 -17.99
C LYS A 247 4.83 -3.36 -18.59
N GLU A 248 5.47 -2.29 -18.15
CA GLU A 248 6.84 -1.91 -18.54
C GLU A 248 7.87 -3.03 -18.25
N SER A 249 7.66 -3.81 -17.18
CA SER A 249 8.55 -4.88 -16.74
C SER A 249 8.48 -6.12 -17.63
N TYR A 250 7.30 -6.47 -18.15
CA TYR A 250 7.20 -7.55 -19.15
C TYR A 250 7.88 -7.14 -20.46
N ASN A 251 7.75 -5.89 -20.89
CA ASN A 251 8.48 -5.36 -22.05
C ASN A 251 10.01 -5.41 -21.85
N GLU A 252 10.52 -5.34 -20.63
CA GLU A 252 11.94 -5.56 -20.31
C GLU A 252 12.32 -7.04 -20.25
N ALA A 253 11.45 -7.88 -19.68
CA ALA A 253 11.63 -9.32 -19.59
C ALA A 253 11.66 -10.01 -20.99
N GLU A 254 10.78 -9.63 -21.91
CA GLU A 254 10.77 -10.19 -23.27
C GLU A 254 12.04 -9.80 -24.05
N ARG A 255 12.48 -8.55 -23.97
CA ARG A 255 13.77 -8.08 -24.54
C ARG A 255 14.99 -8.71 -23.87
N PHE A 256 14.85 -9.28 -22.68
CA PHE A 256 15.87 -10.12 -22.05
C PHE A 256 15.82 -11.55 -22.59
N LEU A 257 14.63 -12.16 -22.70
CA LEU A 257 14.44 -13.50 -23.26
C LEU A 257 14.94 -13.60 -24.71
N GLU A 258 14.73 -12.56 -25.54
CA GLU A 258 15.29 -12.52 -26.89
C GLU A 258 16.83 -12.61 -26.89
N LYS A 259 17.49 -11.90 -25.98
CA LYS A 259 18.96 -11.94 -25.84
C LYS A 259 19.46 -13.24 -25.22
N TYR A 260 18.71 -13.81 -24.29
CA TYR A 260 19.00 -15.11 -23.68
C TYR A 260 18.90 -16.23 -24.72
N GLY A 261 17.83 -16.26 -25.52
CA GLY A 261 17.68 -17.21 -26.63
C GLY A 261 18.76 -17.07 -27.71
N LEU A 262 19.17 -15.84 -28.06
CA LEU A 262 20.31 -15.62 -28.96
C LEU A 262 21.66 -16.05 -28.35
N PHE A 263 21.84 -15.87 -27.03
CA PHE A 263 23.01 -16.36 -26.31
C PHE A 263 23.10 -17.89 -26.32
N LEU A 264 21.96 -18.59 -26.15
CA LEU A 264 21.90 -20.06 -26.21
C LEU A 264 22.29 -20.65 -27.58
N LEU A 265 22.21 -19.86 -28.66
CA LEU A 265 22.63 -20.26 -30.02
C LEU A 265 24.10 -19.91 -30.34
N GLY A 266 24.80 -19.18 -29.47
CA GLY A 266 26.24 -18.86 -29.59
C GLY A 266 26.68 -17.97 -30.78
N ASN A 267 25.87 -17.79 -31.83
CA ASN A 267 26.23 -17.07 -33.05
C ASN A 267 25.23 -15.96 -33.41
N PRO A 268 25.61 -14.67 -33.29
CA PRO A 268 24.71 -13.54 -33.55
C PRO A 268 24.50 -13.20 -35.03
N GLN A 269 25.14 -13.88 -35.98
CA GLN A 269 25.10 -13.48 -37.40
C GLN A 269 23.89 -14.00 -38.20
N ASN A 270 23.12 -14.96 -37.68
CA ASN A 270 21.97 -15.54 -38.38
C ASN A 270 20.64 -15.19 -37.68
N THR A 271 20.24 -13.91 -37.74
CA THR A 271 19.07 -13.37 -37.04
C THR A 271 17.73 -13.65 -37.75
N ASN A 272 17.74 -14.06 -39.02
CA ASN A 272 16.51 -14.40 -39.74
C ASN A 272 16.01 -15.78 -39.30
N GLY A 273 14.90 -15.82 -38.57
CA GLY A 273 14.29 -17.07 -38.12
C GLY A 273 15.02 -17.76 -36.96
N TRP A 274 15.87 -17.06 -36.21
CA TRP A 274 16.67 -17.64 -35.11
C TRP A 274 15.86 -18.49 -34.11
N LYS A 275 14.59 -18.15 -33.86
CA LYS A 275 13.66 -18.92 -33.01
C LYS A 275 13.37 -20.35 -33.53
N TYR A 276 13.61 -20.66 -34.80
CA TYR A 276 13.50 -22.02 -35.34
C TYR A 276 14.74 -22.87 -35.03
N ASN A 277 15.93 -22.27 -34.95
CA ASN A 277 17.19 -23.00 -34.73
C ASN A 277 17.26 -23.60 -33.31
N LEU A 278 16.50 -23.05 -32.36
CA LEU A 278 16.32 -23.61 -31.01
C LEU A 278 15.63 -25.00 -30.99
N PHE A 279 15.01 -25.44 -32.09
CA PHE A 279 14.39 -26.77 -32.20
C PHE A 279 15.33 -27.86 -32.78
N ILE A 280 16.59 -27.54 -33.09
CA ILE A 280 17.51 -28.40 -33.83
C ILE A 280 18.66 -28.93 -32.91
N ASP A 281 18.57 -28.69 -31.60
CA ASP A 281 19.63 -28.96 -30.60
C ASP A 281 20.98 -28.26 -30.88
N ASP A 282 21.01 -27.26 -31.77
CA ASP A 282 22.15 -26.36 -32.05
C ASP A 282 22.47 -25.38 -30.88
N MET A 283 22.14 -25.76 -29.64
CA MET A 283 22.29 -24.95 -28.44
C MET A 283 23.66 -25.17 -27.79
N ILE A 284 24.40 -24.09 -27.52
CA ILE A 284 25.76 -24.16 -26.95
C ILE A 284 25.80 -24.63 -25.48
N LEU A 285 24.65 -24.68 -24.80
CA LEU A 285 24.49 -25.20 -23.45
C LEU A 285 23.57 -26.41 -23.45
N LYS A 286 23.97 -27.49 -22.76
CA LYS A 286 23.08 -28.62 -22.44
C LYS A 286 21.97 -28.18 -21.49
N GLU A 287 20.83 -28.87 -21.54
CA GLU A 287 19.64 -28.60 -20.72
C GLU A 287 19.94 -28.37 -19.23
N GLU A 288 20.76 -29.22 -18.59
CA GLU A 288 21.21 -29.06 -17.20
C GLU A 288 21.88 -27.70 -16.95
N ALA A 289 22.80 -27.29 -17.84
CA ALA A 289 23.50 -26.01 -17.74
C ALA A 289 22.61 -24.80 -18.11
N GLN A 290 21.58 -24.99 -18.94
CA GLN A 290 20.56 -23.96 -19.18
C GLN A 290 19.73 -23.73 -17.92
N LYS A 291 19.32 -24.82 -17.24
CA LYS A 291 18.58 -24.79 -15.99
C LYS A 291 19.40 -24.14 -14.87
N ASP A 292 20.63 -24.59 -14.63
CA ASP A 292 21.51 -24.00 -13.61
C ASP A 292 21.72 -22.50 -13.83
N LEU A 293 21.92 -22.07 -15.09
CA LEU A 293 22.02 -20.67 -15.45
C LEU A 293 20.70 -19.91 -15.19
N TRP A 294 19.55 -20.53 -15.44
CA TRP A 294 18.25 -19.93 -15.16
C TRP A 294 17.98 -19.79 -13.67
N ASP A 295 18.29 -20.81 -12.87
CA ASP A 295 18.15 -20.79 -11.42
C ASP A 295 19.09 -19.73 -10.80
N ILE A 296 20.28 -19.50 -11.36
CA ILE A 296 21.14 -18.35 -11.02
C ILE A 296 20.46 -17.01 -11.37
N ILE A 297 19.84 -16.88 -12.55
CA ILE A 297 19.11 -15.67 -12.96
C ILE A 297 17.90 -15.40 -12.05
N LYS A 298 17.15 -16.43 -11.63
CA LYS A 298 15.96 -16.30 -10.77
C LYS A 298 16.31 -16.14 -9.28
N SER A 299 17.45 -16.65 -8.82
CA SER A 299 17.93 -16.47 -7.44
C SER A 299 18.77 -15.20 -7.21
N PHE A 300 19.21 -14.52 -8.28
CA PHE A 300 20.13 -13.38 -8.21
C PHE A 300 19.71 -12.31 -7.17
N PRO A 301 20.60 -11.87 -6.25
CA PRO A 301 20.19 -11.14 -5.04
C PRO A 301 19.56 -9.76 -5.30
N TYR A 302 19.84 -9.15 -6.46
CA TYR A 302 19.18 -7.91 -6.90
C TYR A 302 17.81 -8.22 -7.51
N VAL A 303 16.74 -7.94 -6.76
CA VAL A 303 15.36 -8.09 -7.24
C VAL A 303 14.96 -6.87 -8.07
N SER A 304 14.41 -7.09 -9.26
CA SER A 304 13.79 -6.04 -10.08
C SER A 304 12.44 -6.51 -10.62
N ARG A 305 11.54 -5.58 -10.95
CA ARG A 305 10.20 -5.94 -11.48
C ARG A 305 10.31 -6.69 -12.81
N ALA A 306 11.31 -6.38 -13.64
CA ALA A 306 11.62 -7.15 -14.85
C ALA A 306 12.11 -8.58 -14.54
N ARG A 307 12.95 -8.77 -13.51
CA ARG A 307 13.43 -10.11 -13.10
C ARG A 307 12.30 -10.99 -12.53
N GLN A 308 11.32 -10.35 -11.89
CA GLN A 308 10.09 -11.01 -11.43
C GLN A 308 9.10 -11.29 -12.57
N ALA A 309 9.17 -10.54 -13.68
CA ALA A 309 8.38 -10.76 -14.91
C ALA A 309 8.95 -11.84 -15.85
N LEU A 310 10.15 -12.37 -15.56
CA LEU A 310 10.70 -13.52 -16.27
C LEU A 310 10.00 -14.82 -15.85
N PRO A 311 9.90 -15.83 -16.73
CA PRO A 311 9.32 -17.14 -16.41
C PRO A 311 9.84 -17.80 -15.12
N ALA A 312 9.02 -18.67 -14.52
CA ALA A 312 9.35 -19.31 -13.25
C ALA A 312 10.40 -20.42 -13.41
N THR A 313 10.21 -21.31 -14.39
CA THR A 313 11.06 -22.48 -14.67
C THR A 313 11.87 -22.28 -15.96
N SER A 314 12.91 -23.09 -16.17
CA SER A 314 13.66 -23.14 -17.44
C SER A 314 12.84 -23.71 -18.61
N GLU A 315 11.87 -24.59 -18.34
CA GLU A 315 10.93 -25.10 -19.34
C GLU A 315 10.03 -23.98 -19.89
N ASP A 316 9.51 -23.13 -19.00
CA ASP A 316 8.68 -21.98 -19.36
C ASP A 316 9.47 -20.92 -20.14
N VAL A 317 10.79 -20.83 -19.97
CA VAL A 317 11.66 -19.95 -20.77
C VAL A 317 11.63 -20.33 -22.24
N MET A 318 11.79 -21.61 -22.56
CA MET A 318 11.76 -22.07 -23.95
C MET A 318 10.38 -21.81 -24.55
N ARG A 319 9.29 -22.16 -23.84
CA ARG A 319 7.92 -21.82 -24.27
C ARG A 319 7.76 -20.30 -24.51
N ALA A 320 8.27 -19.45 -23.62
CA ALA A 320 8.12 -17.99 -23.67
C ALA A 320 8.99 -17.33 -24.75
N ILE A 321 10.18 -17.86 -25.06
CA ILE A 321 11.01 -17.39 -26.18
C ILE A 321 10.24 -17.55 -27.49
N HIS A 322 9.53 -18.67 -27.68
CA HIS A 322 8.73 -18.89 -28.89
C HIS A 322 7.41 -18.11 -28.88
N ARG A 323 6.61 -18.20 -27.81
CA ARG A 323 5.21 -17.74 -27.75
C ARG A 323 5.00 -16.35 -27.13
N GLY A 324 6.03 -15.75 -26.53
CA GLY A 324 5.92 -14.58 -25.65
C GLY A 324 5.59 -14.99 -24.21
N ILE A 325 5.89 -14.13 -23.23
CA ILE A 325 5.69 -14.45 -21.81
C ILE A 325 4.20 -14.58 -21.51
N GLY A 326 3.38 -13.65 -22.02
CA GLY A 326 1.94 -13.63 -21.78
C GLY A 326 1.20 -14.89 -22.24
N ALA A 327 1.71 -15.64 -23.23
CA ALA A 327 1.11 -16.90 -23.66
C ALA A 327 1.33 -18.02 -22.64
N VAL A 328 2.56 -18.15 -22.12
CA VAL A 328 2.90 -19.16 -21.10
C VAL A 328 2.22 -18.87 -19.77
N GLU A 329 2.12 -17.58 -19.41
CA GLU A 329 1.35 -17.13 -18.25
C GLU A 329 -0.15 -17.49 -18.38
N VAL A 330 -0.73 -17.43 -19.60
CA VAL A 330 -2.13 -17.88 -19.82
C VAL A 330 -2.23 -19.39 -19.63
N GLU A 331 -1.37 -20.18 -20.28
CA GLU A 331 -1.32 -21.64 -20.12
C GLU A 331 -1.19 -22.05 -18.64
N ASN A 332 -0.36 -21.34 -17.86
CA ASN A 332 -0.12 -21.59 -16.44
C ASN A 332 -1.23 -21.05 -15.50
N SER A 333 -2.13 -20.17 -15.97
CA SER A 333 -3.20 -19.55 -15.16
C SER A 333 -4.59 -20.16 -15.38
N MET A 334 -4.67 -21.24 -16.15
CA MET A 334 -5.91 -22.00 -16.36
C MET A 334 -6.09 -23.12 -15.32
N ARG A 335 -7.34 -23.46 -15.04
CA ARG A 335 -7.78 -24.64 -14.28
C ARG A 335 -8.76 -25.45 -15.13
N SER A 336 -8.71 -26.77 -15.06
CA SER A 336 -9.72 -27.59 -15.74
C SER A 336 -11.11 -27.36 -15.15
N LEU A 337 -12.15 -27.51 -15.98
CA LEU A 337 -13.53 -27.37 -15.52
C LEU A 337 -13.87 -28.42 -14.45
N GLU A 338 -13.23 -29.58 -14.48
CA GLU A 338 -13.34 -30.65 -13.48
C GLU A 338 -12.79 -30.17 -12.13
N TYR A 339 -11.60 -29.55 -12.11
CA TYR A 339 -11.04 -28.94 -10.91
C TYR A 339 -11.96 -27.84 -10.37
N LEU A 340 -12.50 -26.97 -11.23
CA LEU A 340 -13.41 -25.88 -10.81
C LEU A 340 -14.75 -26.40 -10.27
N LYS A 341 -15.29 -27.51 -10.80
CA LYS A 341 -16.49 -28.18 -10.27
C LYS A 341 -16.27 -28.82 -8.90
N GLU A 342 -15.08 -29.37 -8.65
CA GLU A 342 -14.74 -30.09 -7.42
C GLU A 342 -14.26 -29.14 -6.29
N HIS A 343 -13.26 -28.31 -6.60
CA HIS A 343 -12.58 -27.45 -5.63
C HIS A 343 -13.20 -26.06 -5.55
N GLY A 344 -13.62 -25.51 -6.69
CA GLY A 344 -14.24 -24.19 -6.80
C GLY A 344 -15.64 -24.09 -6.17
N LYS A 345 -16.18 -22.88 -6.14
CA LYS A 345 -17.52 -22.56 -5.62
C LYS A 345 -18.21 -21.60 -6.60
N CYS A 346 -19.37 -21.98 -7.11
CA CYS A 346 -20.11 -21.23 -8.11
C CYS A 346 -20.67 -19.90 -7.57
N VAL A 347 -20.57 -18.80 -8.33
CA VAL A 347 -21.05 -17.47 -7.90
C VAL A 347 -22.21 -16.89 -8.72
N ASP A 348 -22.52 -17.41 -9.92
CA ASP A 348 -23.61 -16.92 -10.78
C ASP A 348 -24.97 -17.63 -10.54
N ASN A 349 -25.14 -18.27 -9.39
CA ASN A 349 -26.40 -18.89 -8.94
C ASN A 349 -27.53 -17.89 -8.66
N ILE A 350 -27.18 -16.61 -8.48
CA ILE A 350 -28.10 -15.51 -8.19
C ILE A 350 -27.80 -14.29 -9.07
N VAL A 351 -28.85 -13.53 -9.40
CA VAL A 351 -28.77 -12.20 -10.04
C VAL A 351 -29.63 -11.20 -9.28
N PRO A 352 -29.31 -9.90 -9.30
CA PRO A 352 -30.18 -8.86 -8.76
C PRO A 352 -31.45 -8.68 -9.61
N GLY A 353 -32.52 -8.29 -8.95
CA GLY A 353 -33.74 -7.74 -9.53
C GLY A 353 -34.44 -6.82 -8.51
N ASN A 354 -35.58 -6.24 -8.86
CA ASN A 354 -36.38 -5.49 -7.89
C ASN A 354 -37.01 -6.47 -6.88
N SER A 355 -36.86 -6.20 -5.59
CA SER A 355 -37.33 -7.10 -4.54
C SER A 355 -38.87 -7.12 -4.46
N THR A 356 -39.42 -8.29 -4.18
CA THR A 356 -40.85 -8.45 -3.85
C THR A 356 -41.19 -8.00 -2.43
N ILE A 357 -40.18 -7.77 -1.58
CA ILE A 357 -40.34 -7.24 -0.22
C ILE A 357 -40.54 -5.72 -0.30
N PRO A 358 -41.65 -5.16 0.23
CA PRO A 358 -41.89 -3.72 0.20
C PRO A 358 -40.73 -2.92 0.78
N HIS A 359 -40.33 -1.87 0.04
CA HIS A 359 -39.27 -0.93 0.39
C HIS A 359 -37.84 -1.52 0.51
N ALA A 360 -37.62 -2.79 0.18
CA ALA A 360 -36.27 -3.39 0.22
C ALA A 360 -35.40 -3.07 -1.01
N GLY A 361 -35.94 -2.36 -2.01
CA GLY A 361 -35.21 -1.98 -3.23
C GLY A 361 -34.88 -3.18 -4.11
N ARG A 362 -33.60 -3.55 -4.20
CA ARG A 362 -33.13 -4.71 -4.96
C ARG A 362 -33.05 -5.96 -4.10
N GLY A 363 -33.15 -7.13 -4.73
CA GLY A 363 -33.05 -8.44 -4.09
C GLY A 363 -32.40 -9.46 -5.01
N ALA A 364 -31.84 -10.53 -4.44
CA ALA A 364 -31.23 -11.64 -5.17
C ALA A 364 -32.27 -12.70 -5.59
N PHE A 365 -32.24 -13.08 -6.86
CA PHE A 365 -33.13 -14.08 -7.46
C PHE A 365 -32.32 -15.26 -8.02
N ALA A 366 -32.80 -16.49 -7.82
CA ALA A 366 -32.11 -17.69 -8.26
C ALA A 366 -32.14 -17.82 -9.80
N THR A 367 -30.97 -18.05 -10.40
CA THR A 367 -30.78 -18.12 -11.87
C THR A 367 -30.99 -19.53 -12.45
N ARG A 368 -31.09 -20.50 -11.56
CA ARG A 368 -31.23 -21.95 -11.80
C ARG A 368 -31.97 -22.57 -10.62
N PHE A 369 -32.36 -23.84 -10.71
CA PHE A 369 -32.86 -24.57 -9.54
C PHE A 369 -31.72 -24.81 -8.53
N ILE A 370 -31.93 -24.42 -7.28
CA ILE A 370 -30.97 -24.60 -6.17
C ILE A 370 -31.57 -25.63 -5.18
N PRO A 371 -31.08 -26.88 -5.15
CA PRO A 371 -31.57 -27.90 -4.22
C PRO A 371 -31.44 -27.50 -2.75
N LYS A 372 -32.38 -27.98 -1.91
CA LYS A 372 -32.33 -27.72 -0.47
C LYS A 372 -31.03 -28.23 0.15
N GLY A 373 -30.19 -27.31 0.64
CA GLY A 373 -28.91 -27.61 1.28
C GLY A 373 -27.68 -27.50 0.36
N SER A 374 -27.85 -27.21 -0.94
CA SER A 374 -26.72 -26.83 -1.80
C SER A 374 -26.30 -25.38 -1.57
N LEU A 375 -25.18 -24.97 -2.18
CA LEU A 375 -24.68 -23.59 -2.13
C LEU A 375 -25.64 -22.63 -2.84
N VAL A 376 -26.02 -21.54 -2.18
CA VAL A 376 -26.67 -20.39 -2.83
C VAL A 376 -25.57 -19.53 -3.45
N ALA A 377 -24.80 -18.80 -2.65
CA ALA A 377 -23.58 -18.12 -3.07
C ALA A 377 -22.51 -18.25 -1.96
N PRO A 378 -21.21 -18.31 -2.30
CA PRO A 378 -20.14 -18.23 -1.31
C PRO A 378 -19.94 -16.78 -0.89
N ALA A 379 -19.48 -16.56 0.35
CA ALA A 379 -19.24 -15.24 0.90
C ALA A 379 -17.87 -15.21 1.61
N PRO A 380 -16.77 -14.89 0.89
CA PRO A 380 -15.52 -14.50 1.55
C PRO A 380 -15.73 -13.15 2.24
N LEU A 381 -15.06 -12.97 3.39
CA LEU A 381 -15.38 -11.91 4.35
C LEU A 381 -14.16 -11.05 4.66
N VAL A 382 -14.34 -9.72 4.63
CA VAL A 382 -13.45 -8.78 5.32
C VAL A 382 -14.00 -8.58 6.74
N HIS A 383 -13.14 -8.67 7.75
CA HIS A 383 -13.55 -8.53 9.15
C HIS A 383 -13.08 -7.19 9.74
N PHE A 384 -13.97 -6.52 10.46
CA PHE A 384 -13.63 -5.40 11.33
C PHE A 384 -13.52 -5.92 12.77
N THR A 385 -12.46 -5.53 13.49
CA THR A 385 -12.29 -5.88 14.90
C THR A 385 -13.16 -5.02 15.82
N ASP A 386 -13.41 -3.77 15.42
CA ASP A 386 -14.36 -2.87 16.07
C ASP A 386 -15.30 -2.18 15.06
N LYS A 387 -16.60 -2.39 15.26
CA LYS A 387 -17.71 -1.75 14.53
C LYS A 387 -17.88 -0.26 14.85
N SER A 388 -17.18 0.31 15.85
CA SER A 388 -17.21 1.76 16.12
C SER A 388 -16.57 2.58 14.99
N ALA A 389 -15.65 1.99 14.22
CA ALA A 389 -15.03 2.62 13.04
C ALA A 389 -16.02 2.99 11.91
N LEU A 390 -17.25 2.47 11.98
CA LEU A 390 -18.36 2.77 11.07
C LEU A 390 -19.29 3.88 11.59
N ILE A 391 -19.02 4.47 12.76
CA ILE A 391 -19.86 5.51 13.35
C ILE A 391 -19.53 6.88 12.74
N MET A 392 -20.56 7.67 12.47
CA MET A 392 -20.44 9.07 12.06
C MET A 392 -20.93 9.98 13.20
N TYR A 393 -20.16 11.02 13.52
CA TYR A 393 -20.41 11.92 14.65
C TYR A 393 -20.83 13.31 14.18
N ASN A 394 -21.65 14.01 14.95
CA ASN A 394 -21.91 15.43 14.71
C ASN A 394 -20.69 16.28 15.12
N GLU A 395 -20.65 17.54 14.73
CA GLU A 395 -19.54 18.46 15.04
C GLU A 395 -19.77 19.27 16.32
N THR A 396 -18.67 19.67 16.95
CA THR A 396 -18.65 20.72 17.98
C THR A 396 -17.39 21.57 17.82
N ARG A 397 -17.36 22.75 18.46
CA ARG A 397 -16.17 23.60 18.49
C ARG A 397 -15.37 23.39 19.77
N ASP A 398 -14.06 23.33 19.65
CA ASP A 398 -13.14 23.32 20.78
C ASP A 398 -13.03 24.71 21.44
N ARG A 399 -12.21 24.82 22.50
CA ARG A 399 -11.99 26.09 23.22
C ARG A 399 -11.31 27.18 22.39
N ASN A 400 -10.78 26.84 21.23
CA ASN A 400 -10.12 27.75 20.28
C ASN A 400 -11.02 28.06 19.06
N GLY A 401 -12.27 27.54 19.04
CA GLY A 401 -13.22 27.70 17.94
C GLY A 401 -13.04 26.72 16.78
N LYS A 402 -12.06 25.81 16.85
CA LYS A 402 -11.78 24.78 15.82
C LYS A 402 -12.86 23.70 15.87
N LEU A 403 -13.34 23.25 14.70
CA LEU A 403 -14.24 22.10 14.61
C LEU A 403 -13.53 20.81 15.04
N ILE A 404 -14.26 19.96 15.77
CA ILE A 404 -13.88 18.60 16.20
C ILE A 404 -15.14 17.73 16.26
N LYS A 405 -15.00 16.42 16.10
CA LYS A 405 -16.11 15.48 16.31
C LYS A 405 -16.67 15.54 17.75
N ASN A 406 -17.99 15.46 17.88
CA ASN A 406 -18.70 15.33 19.16
C ASN A 406 -18.98 13.85 19.44
N GLU A 407 -18.08 13.17 20.15
CA GLU A 407 -18.19 11.72 20.45
C GLU A 407 -19.42 11.33 21.29
N LYS A 408 -20.17 12.32 21.83
CA LYS A 408 -21.43 12.11 22.55
C LYS A 408 -22.66 12.16 21.65
N GLU A 409 -22.51 12.57 20.40
CA GLU A 409 -23.60 12.86 19.48
C GLU A 409 -23.36 12.13 18.16
N ILE A 410 -23.83 10.89 18.10
CA ILE A 410 -23.79 10.07 16.90
C ILE A 410 -24.80 10.64 15.90
N LEU A 411 -24.31 11.04 14.73
CA LEU A 411 -25.13 11.53 13.62
C LEU A 411 -25.81 10.36 12.91
N THR A 412 -25.02 9.34 12.54
CA THR A 412 -25.48 8.12 11.85
C THR A 412 -24.36 7.07 11.85
N THR A 413 -24.44 6.05 11.00
CA THR A 413 -23.31 5.14 10.68
C THR A 413 -23.16 4.96 9.18
N GLN A 414 -21.94 4.71 8.71
CA GLN A 414 -21.59 4.46 7.31
C GLN A 414 -22.53 3.42 6.67
N LEU A 415 -23.07 3.72 5.49
CA LEU A 415 -24.13 2.94 4.83
C LEU A 415 -23.76 1.46 4.62
N ILE A 416 -22.49 1.19 4.32
CA ILE A 416 -21.92 -0.15 4.18
C ILE A 416 -22.20 -1.08 5.38
N ARG A 417 -22.41 -0.53 6.58
CA ARG A 417 -22.75 -1.29 7.80
C ARG A 417 -24.03 -2.13 7.63
N ASN A 418 -24.99 -1.67 6.82
CA ASN A 418 -26.25 -2.40 6.57
C ASN A 418 -26.04 -3.69 5.76
N TYR A 419 -24.86 -3.86 5.16
CA TYR A 419 -24.46 -5.02 4.36
C TYR A 419 -23.47 -5.93 5.10
N MET A 420 -23.21 -5.69 6.39
CA MET A 420 -22.30 -6.51 7.21
C MET A 420 -23.04 -7.42 8.18
N PHE A 421 -22.57 -8.65 8.34
CA PHE A 421 -23.03 -9.55 9.39
C PHE A 421 -22.38 -9.20 10.73
N GLY A 422 -23.14 -9.18 11.82
CA GLY A 422 -22.64 -8.87 13.16
C GLY A 422 -23.51 -9.46 14.26
N HIS A 423 -22.98 -9.46 15.48
CA HIS A 423 -23.70 -9.94 16.67
C HIS A 423 -23.82 -8.81 17.71
N PRO A 424 -24.94 -8.68 18.46
CA PRO A 424 -25.11 -7.63 19.46
C PRO A 424 -23.95 -7.60 20.48
N ASN A 425 -23.61 -8.79 21.01
CA ASN A 425 -22.58 -8.98 22.03
C ASN A 425 -21.15 -9.13 21.46
N SER A 426 -20.88 -8.63 20.25
CA SER A 426 -19.54 -8.64 19.64
C SER A 426 -19.19 -7.26 19.07
N SER A 427 -17.93 -6.85 19.17
CA SER A 427 -17.41 -5.69 18.44
C SER A 427 -17.25 -5.97 16.94
N VAL A 428 -17.12 -7.25 16.56
CA VAL A 428 -16.82 -7.69 15.19
C VAL A 428 -18.02 -7.54 14.27
N VAL A 429 -17.76 -7.03 13.07
CA VAL A 429 -18.66 -7.09 11.90
C VAL A 429 -17.91 -7.61 10.68
N LEU A 430 -18.64 -8.30 9.80
CA LEU A 430 -18.10 -9.11 8.70
C LEU A 430 -18.75 -8.67 7.38
N PHE A 431 -17.96 -8.08 6.49
CA PHE A 431 -18.41 -7.60 5.18
C PHE A 431 -18.20 -8.68 4.10
N PRO A 432 -19.28 -9.19 3.46
CA PRO A 432 -19.17 -10.15 2.37
C PRO A 432 -18.87 -9.45 1.05
N TYR A 433 -17.77 -9.82 0.39
CA TYR A 433 -17.32 -9.12 -0.83
C TYR A 433 -17.49 -9.92 -2.14
N SER A 434 -18.18 -11.07 -2.12
CA SER A 434 -18.44 -11.85 -3.34
C SER A 434 -19.47 -11.22 -4.29
N HIS A 435 -19.42 -11.67 -5.53
CA HIS A 435 -20.36 -11.33 -6.60
C HIS A 435 -21.81 -11.55 -6.15
N HIS A 436 -22.66 -10.54 -6.32
CA HIS A 436 -24.09 -10.50 -6.02
C HIS A 436 -24.56 -10.81 -4.58
N VAL A 437 -23.70 -11.22 -3.64
CA VAL A 437 -24.09 -11.56 -2.25
C VAL A 437 -24.78 -10.39 -1.54
N SER A 438 -24.33 -9.17 -1.81
CA SER A 438 -24.88 -7.92 -1.29
C SER A 438 -26.36 -7.66 -1.61
N TYR A 439 -26.95 -8.39 -2.56
CA TYR A 439 -28.38 -8.29 -2.88
C TYR A 439 -29.26 -9.30 -2.11
N ILE A 440 -28.70 -10.14 -1.23
CA ILE A 440 -29.49 -11.14 -0.47
C ILE A 440 -30.25 -10.45 0.68
N ASN A 441 -31.55 -10.23 0.48
CA ASN A 441 -32.43 -9.65 1.49
C ASN A 441 -32.82 -10.66 2.58
N HIS A 442 -33.18 -10.13 3.76
CA HIS A 442 -33.68 -10.92 4.88
C HIS A 442 -35.21 -10.99 4.90
N HIS A 443 -35.75 -12.03 5.53
CA HIS A 443 -37.16 -12.12 5.91
C HIS A 443 -37.27 -12.87 7.24
N SER A 444 -38.13 -12.42 8.16
CA SER A 444 -38.13 -12.91 9.56
C SER A 444 -38.77 -14.29 9.74
N ILE A 445 -39.59 -14.73 8.78
CA ILE A 445 -40.35 -16.00 8.85
C ILE A 445 -39.99 -16.86 7.62
N GLU A 446 -40.39 -16.42 6.43
CA GLU A 446 -40.25 -17.16 5.17
C GLU A 446 -38.86 -17.03 4.51
N PHE A 447 -37.76 -17.14 5.28
CA PHE A 447 -36.42 -17.17 4.70
C PHE A 447 -36.15 -18.51 3.99
N ASN A 448 -35.58 -18.46 2.79
CA ASN A 448 -35.31 -19.63 1.95
C ASN A 448 -33.81 -20.03 1.89
N ALA A 449 -32.93 -19.17 2.37
CA ALA A 449 -31.48 -19.39 2.47
C ALA A 449 -31.00 -19.25 3.92
N ARG A 450 -29.84 -19.84 4.25
CA ARG A 450 -29.19 -19.68 5.55
C ARG A 450 -27.70 -19.41 5.37
N LEU A 451 -27.11 -18.63 6.28
CA LEU A 451 -25.67 -18.53 6.41
C LEU A 451 -25.12 -19.81 7.09
N GLN A 452 -23.93 -20.23 6.69
CA GLN A 452 -23.14 -21.28 7.34
C GLN A 452 -21.66 -21.04 7.02
N TRP A 453 -20.76 -21.38 7.95
CA TRP A 453 -19.33 -21.38 7.66
C TRP A 453 -19.01 -22.37 6.53
N ALA A 454 -18.01 -22.03 5.72
CA ALA A 454 -17.60 -22.87 4.59
C ALA A 454 -17.03 -24.19 5.10
N LYS A 455 -17.32 -25.29 4.40
CA LYS A 455 -16.74 -26.61 4.66
C LYS A 455 -16.05 -27.11 3.40
N ASN A 456 -14.92 -27.78 3.57
CA ASN A 456 -14.14 -28.37 2.49
C ASN A 456 -13.81 -27.35 1.36
N PHE A 457 -13.14 -26.28 1.74
CA PHE A 457 -12.62 -25.25 0.83
C PHE A 457 -11.26 -24.78 1.36
N SER A 458 -10.18 -24.90 0.57
CA SER A 458 -8.79 -24.74 1.04
C SER A 458 -8.52 -23.38 1.69
N PHE A 459 -9.18 -22.32 1.20
CA PHE A 459 -9.01 -20.96 1.71
C PHE A 459 -9.78 -20.66 3.01
N HIS A 460 -10.61 -21.57 3.53
CA HIS A 460 -11.30 -21.33 4.81
C HIS A 460 -10.45 -21.78 6.01
N ASN A 461 -9.82 -20.81 6.68
CA ASN A 461 -9.10 -21.02 7.94
C ASN A 461 -10.08 -21.30 9.09
N GLU A 462 -10.60 -22.53 9.20
CA GLU A 462 -11.56 -22.94 10.24
C GLU A 462 -10.98 -22.80 11.66
N ASP A 463 -9.65 -22.86 11.82
CA ASP A 463 -8.98 -22.66 13.10
C ASP A 463 -9.10 -21.20 13.61
N TRP A 464 -9.31 -20.22 12.72
CA TRP A 464 -9.54 -18.81 13.09
C TRP A 464 -10.83 -18.64 13.88
N LEU A 465 -11.84 -19.47 13.64
CA LEU A 465 -13.12 -19.46 14.38
C LEU A 465 -12.96 -19.82 15.87
N ASN A 466 -11.81 -20.40 16.25
CA ASN A 466 -11.47 -20.79 17.61
C ASN A 466 -10.40 -19.88 18.25
N LYS A 467 -10.00 -18.78 17.58
CA LYS A 467 -9.11 -17.76 18.17
C LYS A 467 -9.96 -16.70 18.88
N ASP A 468 -9.38 -16.08 19.89
CA ASP A 468 -9.91 -14.82 20.43
C ASP A 468 -9.79 -13.72 19.33
N VAL A 469 -10.76 -12.79 19.27
CA VAL A 469 -10.74 -11.61 18.37
C VAL A 469 -9.42 -10.84 18.52
N LYS A 470 -8.80 -10.95 19.71
CA LYS A 470 -7.47 -10.42 20.03
C LYS A 470 -6.31 -10.90 19.13
N PHE A 471 -6.51 -11.96 18.35
CA PHE A 471 -5.58 -12.41 17.31
C PHE A 471 -5.59 -11.51 16.06
N LEU A 472 -6.70 -10.81 15.80
CA LEU A 472 -6.96 -10.04 14.57
C LEU A 472 -6.68 -8.53 14.73
N ASP A 473 -6.32 -8.08 15.94
CA ASP A 473 -6.46 -6.68 16.37
C ASP A 473 -5.17 -6.14 17.01
N GLN A 474 -4.75 -4.91 16.67
CA GLN A 474 -3.57 -4.28 17.27
C GLN A 474 -3.81 -3.98 18.76
N GLN A 475 -3.15 -4.72 19.65
CA GLN A 475 -3.51 -4.74 21.08
C GLN A 475 -3.08 -3.50 21.89
N TRP A 476 -2.42 -2.51 21.26
CA TRP A 476 -1.96 -1.30 21.94
C TRP A 476 -1.79 -0.10 21.00
N ARG A 477 -1.87 1.09 21.61
CA ARG A 477 -1.62 2.40 21.00
C ARG A 477 -0.47 3.14 21.69
N ALA A 478 0.17 4.08 21.00
CA ALA A 478 1.15 4.97 21.61
C ALA A 478 0.47 6.16 22.34
N GLY A 479 0.62 6.24 23.66
CA GLY A 479 0.13 7.33 24.51
C GLY A 479 1.28 8.19 25.06
N ASN A 480 0.96 9.20 25.87
CA ASN A 480 1.97 9.79 26.78
C ASN A 480 2.18 8.81 27.93
N SER A 481 3.43 8.50 28.29
CA SER A 481 3.69 7.58 29.42
C SER A 481 3.17 8.13 30.75
N THR A 482 2.73 7.23 31.62
CA THR A 482 2.43 7.50 33.03
C THR A 482 3.69 7.72 33.85
N ILE A 483 4.83 7.20 33.39
CA ILE A 483 6.14 7.33 34.04
C ILE A 483 6.69 8.73 33.79
N PRO A 484 7.03 9.51 34.84
CA PRO A 484 7.61 10.84 34.68
C PRO A 484 8.85 10.82 33.78
N HIS A 485 8.88 11.74 32.81
CA HIS A 485 9.98 11.93 31.84
C HIS A 485 10.25 10.77 30.85
N ALA A 486 9.52 9.64 30.89
CA ALA A 486 9.63 8.57 29.88
C ALA A 486 9.06 8.94 28.50
N GLY A 487 8.24 9.99 28.41
CA GLY A 487 7.75 10.54 27.15
C GLY A 487 6.55 9.79 26.58
N ARG A 488 6.78 8.77 25.75
CA ARG A 488 5.73 7.95 25.11
C ARG A 488 5.66 6.57 25.75
N GLY A 489 4.47 6.00 25.84
CA GLY A 489 4.22 4.66 26.37
C GLY A 489 3.30 3.86 25.44
N ALA A 490 3.41 2.54 25.46
CA ALA A 490 2.47 1.62 24.80
C ALA A 490 1.32 1.33 25.78
N PHE A 491 0.07 1.56 25.36
CA PHE A 491 -1.12 1.37 26.20
C PHE A 491 -2.05 0.34 25.61
N ALA A 492 -2.49 -0.63 26.42
CA ALA A 492 -3.41 -1.66 25.98
C ALA A 492 -4.74 -1.05 25.50
N THR A 493 -5.16 -1.38 24.28
CA THR A 493 -6.43 -0.90 23.68
C THR A 493 -7.64 -1.71 24.12
N ARG A 494 -7.43 -2.75 24.93
CA ARG A 494 -8.44 -3.71 25.40
C ARG A 494 -7.85 -4.60 26.51
N PHE A 495 -8.68 -5.44 27.12
CA PHE A 495 -8.23 -6.44 28.11
C PHE A 495 -7.34 -7.54 27.50
N ILE A 496 -6.15 -7.73 28.07
CA ILE A 496 -5.17 -8.77 27.68
C ILE A 496 -5.00 -9.74 28.87
N PRO A 497 -5.38 -11.03 28.75
CA PRO A 497 -5.31 -11.98 29.85
C PRO A 497 -3.90 -12.51 30.12
N ARG A 498 -3.64 -12.91 31.36
CA ARG A 498 -2.38 -13.49 31.83
C ARG A 498 -1.91 -14.65 30.93
N GLY A 499 -0.63 -14.62 30.57
CA GLY A 499 0.02 -15.65 29.75
C GLY A 499 -0.27 -15.55 28.25
N SER A 500 -1.14 -14.64 27.80
CA SER A 500 -1.35 -14.41 26.37
C SER A 500 -0.23 -13.58 25.73
N LEU A 501 -0.08 -13.74 24.41
CA LEU A 501 0.80 -12.90 23.60
C LEU A 501 0.31 -11.45 23.66
N VAL A 502 1.18 -10.57 24.13
CA VAL A 502 1.11 -9.13 23.86
C VAL A 502 1.63 -8.95 22.44
N ALA A 503 2.95 -8.79 22.25
CA ALA A 503 3.54 -8.39 20.97
C ALA A 503 4.55 -9.41 20.42
N PRO A 504 4.46 -9.81 19.14
CA PRO A 504 5.57 -10.42 18.43
C PRO A 504 6.62 -9.35 18.09
N ALA A 505 7.89 -9.69 18.25
CA ALA A 505 9.02 -8.78 18.09
C ALA A 505 10.14 -9.46 17.27
N PRO A 506 10.05 -9.45 15.92
CA PRO A 506 11.17 -9.86 15.08
C PRO A 506 12.37 -8.93 15.29
N LEU A 507 13.57 -9.50 15.22
CA LEU A 507 14.81 -8.84 15.63
C LEU A 507 15.78 -8.67 14.45
N VAL A 508 16.42 -7.51 14.38
CA VAL A 508 17.69 -7.33 13.65
C VAL A 508 18.82 -7.45 14.68
N HIS A 509 19.75 -8.39 14.47
CA HIS A 509 20.95 -8.52 15.28
C HIS A 509 22.06 -7.60 14.77
N ILE A 510 22.86 -7.08 15.70
CA ILE A 510 24.18 -6.48 15.43
C ILE A 510 25.17 -7.26 16.30
N THR A 511 26.16 -7.87 15.66
CA THR A 511 27.14 -8.78 16.27
C THR A 511 28.17 -8.08 17.14
N ASP A 512 28.52 -6.82 16.82
CA ASP A 512 29.37 -5.96 17.63
C ASP A 512 28.69 -4.64 17.98
N LYS A 513 28.29 -4.50 19.24
CA LYS A 513 27.73 -3.26 19.80
C LYS A 513 28.71 -2.08 19.85
N SER A 514 30.02 -2.30 19.63
CA SER A 514 30.99 -1.20 19.46
C SER A 514 30.72 -0.37 18.19
N ALA A 515 30.09 -0.95 17.17
CA ALA A 515 29.66 -0.26 15.95
C ALA A 515 28.64 0.89 16.21
N LEU A 516 28.02 0.92 17.40
CA LEU A 516 27.11 2.00 17.82
C LEU A 516 27.84 3.20 18.45
N ILE A 517 29.13 3.08 18.77
CA ILE A 517 29.90 4.14 19.42
C ILE A 517 30.24 5.23 18.41
N MET A 518 29.93 6.50 18.74
CA MET A 518 30.30 7.66 17.93
C MET A 518 31.55 8.33 18.51
N TYR A 519 32.51 8.62 17.65
CA TYR A 519 33.84 9.13 18.01
C TYR A 519 34.07 10.50 17.35
N ASN A 520 34.99 11.29 17.89
CA ASN A 520 35.35 12.58 17.29
C ASN A 520 36.17 12.38 16.00
N GLU A 521 36.23 13.42 15.17
CA GLU A 521 37.08 13.45 13.99
C GLU A 521 38.44 14.10 14.30
N THR A 522 39.52 13.48 13.87
CA THR A 522 40.86 14.09 13.81
C THR A 522 41.39 14.05 12.38
N ARG A 523 42.49 14.74 12.09
CA ARG A 523 43.13 14.70 10.76
C ARG A 523 44.35 13.79 10.77
N ASP A 524 44.45 12.93 9.75
CA ASP A 524 45.67 12.18 9.49
C ASP A 524 46.81 13.10 8.99
N ARG A 525 48.00 12.53 8.77
CA ARG A 525 49.17 13.27 8.26
C ARG A 525 48.98 13.86 6.85
N ASN A 526 47.93 13.45 6.14
CA ASN A 526 47.56 13.93 4.80
C ASN A 526 46.39 14.94 4.86
N GLY A 527 45.94 15.33 6.06
CA GLY A 527 44.80 16.23 6.27
C GLY A 527 43.42 15.58 6.11
N LYS A 528 43.33 14.28 5.83
CA LYS A 528 42.08 13.52 5.70
C LYS A 528 41.46 13.32 7.09
N LEU A 529 40.13 13.49 7.19
CA LEU A 529 39.39 13.23 8.42
C LEU A 529 39.33 11.71 8.71
N ILE A 530 39.67 11.34 9.94
CA ILE A 530 39.68 9.96 10.46
C ILE A 530 39.09 9.94 11.89
N LYS A 531 38.64 8.75 12.31
CA LYS A 531 38.12 8.47 13.66
C LYS A 531 39.21 8.72 14.73
N ASN A 532 38.92 9.56 15.72
CA ASN A 532 39.72 9.70 16.94
C ASN A 532 39.27 8.65 17.97
N GLU A 533 39.89 7.47 17.98
CA GLU A 533 39.45 6.36 18.85
C GLU A 533 39.58 6.65 20.36
N LYS A 534 40.37 7.66 20.72
CA LYS A 534 40.57 8.11 22.11
C LYS A 534 39.47 9.03 22.63
N GLU A 535 38.57 9.49 21.78
CA GLU A 535 37.56 10.49 22.10
C GLU A 535 36.18 10.05 21.62
N ILE A 536 35.47 9.33 22.49
CA ILE A 536 34.06 8.98 22.29
C ILE A 536 33.22 10.25 22.50
N LEU A 537 32.37 10.58 21.54
CA LEU A 537 31.42 11.70 21.64
C LEU A 537 30.17 11.29 22.43
N THR A 538 29.55 10.17 22.03
CA THR A 538 28.40 9.52 22.67
C THR A 538 28.12 8.18 21.96
N THR A 539 26.98 7.54 22.19
CA THR A 539 26.53 6.34 21.44
C THR A 539 25.28 6.64 20.61
N GLN A 540 25.10 5.93 19.49
CA GLN A 540 23.90 5.99 18.65
C GLN A 540 22.63 5.75 19.50
N ILE A 541 21.61 6.61 19.30
CA ILE A 541 20.38 6.60 20.11
C ILE A 541 19.60 5.28 20.03
N ILE A 542 19.77 4.51 18.94
CA ILE A 542 19.12 3.22 18.74
C ILE A 542 19.47 2.18 19.82
N ARG A 543 20.62 2.32 20.49
CA ARG A 543 21.04 1.46 21.61
C ARG A 543 20.00 1.43 22.74
N ASN A 544 19.28 2.53 22.98
CA ASN A 544 18.25 2.62 24.02
C ASN A 544 16.99 1.77 23.70
N TYR A 545 16.88 1.31 22.45
CA TYR A 545 15.78 0.48 21.94
C TYR A 545 16.28 -0.92 21.55
N MET A 546 17.50 -1.30 21.95
CA MET A 546 18.08 -2.61 21.70
C MET A 546 18.17 -3.44 22.98
N PHE A 547 17.93 -4.73 22.85
CA PHE A 547 18.19 -5.73 23.88
C PHE A 547 19.64 -6.23 23.78
N GLY A 548 20.27 -6.54 24.92
CA GLY A 548 21.64 -7.02 24.97
C GLY A 548 21.98 -7.74 26.27
N HIS A 549 23.24 -8.11 26.42
CA HIS A 549 23.79 -8.69 27.65
C HIS A 549 25.18 -8.09 27.96
N PRO A 550 25.57 -7.91 29.24
CA PRO A 550 26.91 -7.41 29.59
C PRO A 550 28.03 -8.27 28.99
N ASN A 551 27.89 -9.61 29.09
CA ASN A 551 28.90 -10.58 28.67
C ASN A 551 28.84 -10.94 27.17
N SER A 552 28.20 -10.12 26.34
CA SER A 552 28.07 -10.33 24.89
C SER A 552 28.33 -9.06 24.09
N SER A 553 28.98 -9.21 22.93
CA SER A 553 29.08 -8.15 21.93
C SER A 553 27.77 -7.95 21.16
N VAL A 554 26.87 -8.94 21.15
CA VAL A 554 25.63 -8.91 20.35
C VAL A 554 24.58 -8.01 20.99
N VAL A 555 23.86 -7.25 20.16
CA VAL A 555 22.62 -6.54 20.53
C VAL A 555 21.52 -6.80 19.49
N LEU A 556 20.27 -6.73 19.93
CA LEU A 556 19.08 -7.15 19.18
C LEU A 556 18.06 -6.00 19.12
N PHE A 557 17.73 -5.52 17.92
CA PHE A 557 16.75 -4.46 17.71
C PHE A 557 15.36 -5.02 17.34
N PRO A 558 14.34 -4.88 18.19
CA PRO A 558 12.96 -5.32 17.92
C PRO A 558 12.26 -4.31 17.01
N TYR A 559 12.06 -4.64 15.72
CA TYR A 559 11.54 -3.70 14.72
C TYR A 559 10.00 -3.75 14.53
N SER A 560 9.28 -4.31 15.51
CA SER A 560 7.82 -4.44 15.46
C SER A 560 7.08 -3.13 15.70
N HIS A 561 5.79 -3.09 15.39
CA HIS A 561 4.96 -1.90 15.56
C HIS A 561 4.73 -1.57 17.05
N HIS A 562 5.03 -0.32 17.43
CA HIS A 562 4.90 0.23 18.79
C HIS A 562 5.71 -0.46 19.93
N VAL A 563 6.41 -1.58 19.73
CA VAL A 563 7.18 -2.23 20.83
C VAL A 563 8.28 -1.35 21.40
N ALA A 564 8.81 -0.42 20.61
CA ALA A 564 9.74 0.62 21.04
C ALA A 564 9.14 1.68 21.99
N TYR A 565 7.85 1.59 22.33
CA TYR A 565 7.17 2.40 23.35
C TYR A 565 6.79 1.60 24.62
N ILE A 566 7.07 0.29 24.68
CA ILE A 566 6.85 -0.50 25.90
C ILE A 566 7.94 -0.11 26.90
N ASN A 567 7.56 0.55 28.01
CA ASN A 567 8.51 1.17 28.93
C ASN A 567 9.03 0.22 30.01
N HIS A 568 10.10 0.65 30.69
CA HIS A 568 10.60 -0.03 31.88
C HIS A 568 9.73 0.23 33.11
N HIS A 569 9.47 -0.80 33.91
CA HIS A 569 9.25 -0.64 35.34
C HIS A 569 9.85 -1.82 36.11
N SER A 570 10.60 -1.58 37.18
CA SER A 570 11.33 -2.62 37.93
C SER A 570 10.45 -3.50 38.83
N THR A 571 9.33 -2.99 39.37
CA THR A 571 8.39 -3.76 40.20
C THR A 571 7.00 -3.99 39.59
N GLU A 572 6.40 -3.01 38.91
CA GLU A 572 5.00 -3.06 38.46
C GLU A 572 4.80 -3.56 37.02
N PHE A 573 5.84 -4.15 36.42
CA PHE A 573 5.80 -4.66 35.05
C PHE A 573 4.71 -5.73 34.84
N ASN A 574 3.99 -5.61 33.73
CA ASN A 574 2.82 -6.43 33.41
C ASN A 574 3.03 -7.32 32.16
N ALA A 575 4.18 -7.19 31.49
CA ALA A 575 4.65 -8.11 30.46
C ALA A 575 6.08 -8.63 30.75
N ARG A 576 6.46 -9.72 30.09
CA ARG A 576 7.80 -10.33 30.09
C ARG A 576 8.18 -10.77 28.68
N LEU A 577 9.46 -11.05 28.44
CA LEU A 577 9.93 -11.59 27.15
C LEU A 577 10.04 -13.12 27.15
N GLN A 578 10.03 -13.72 25.95
CA GLN A 578 10.49 -15.08 25.65
C GLN A 578 10.87 -15.19 24.16
N TRP A 579 11.60 -16.24 23.76
CA TRP A 579 11.73 -16.62 22.35
C TRP A 579 10.40 -17.15 21.81
N ALA A 580 10.10 -16.83 20.55
CA ALA A 580 8.87 -17.29 19.89
C ALA A 580 8.86 -18.82 19.74
N LYS A 581 7.69 -19.46 19.88
CA LYS A 581 7.62 -20.95 19.90
C LYS A 581 6.87 -21.60 18.75
N ASN A 582 6.12 -20.84 17.95
CA ASN A 582 5.30 -21.36 16.85
C ASN A 582 5.25 -20.37 15.67
N PHE A 583 6.39 -19.78 15.30
CA PHE A 583 6.49 -18.83 14.18
C PHE A 583 7.51 -19.33 13.14
N SER A 584 7.07 -19.53 11.90
CA SER A 584 7.91 -19.97 10.77
C SER A 584 9.03 -19.00 10.38
N PHE A 585 8.98 -17.77 10.88
CA PHE A 585 10.06 -16.78 10.75
C PHE A 585 11.20 -16.99 11.77
N HIS A 586 10.93 -17.66 12.90
CA HIS A 586 11.93 -17.83 13.94
C HIS A 586 12.80 -19.07 13.70
N ASN A 587 14.08 -18.83 13.44
CA ASN A 587 15.09 -19.86 13.31
C ASN A 587 15.63 -20.18 14.71
N GLU A 588 14.95 -21.08 15.44
CA GLU A 588 15.32 -21.47 16.81
C GLU A 588 16.73 -22.09 16.86
N ASP A 589 17.19 -22.72 15.77
CA ASP A 589 18.54 -23.31 15.68
C ASP A 589 19.66 -22.25 15.75
N TRP A 590 19.39 -21.00 15.38
CA TRP A 590 20.35 -19.89 15.46
C TRP A 590 20.73 -19.56 16.92
N LEU A 591 19.86 -19.88 17.89
CA LEU A 591 20.14 -19.72 19.33
C LEU A 591 21.26 -20.66 19.82
N TYR A 592 21.64 -21.67 19.03
CA TYR A 592 22.71 -22.61 19.34
C TYR A 592 23.97 -22.40 18.48
N LYS A 593 24.02 -21.32 17.68
CA LYS A 593 25.18 -20.94 16.85
C LYS A 593 25.97 -19.82 17.52
N ASP A 594 27.24 -19.70 17.16
CA ASP A 594 28.12 -18.64 17.68
C ASP A 594 27.86 -17.27 17.03
N VAL A 595 28.57 -16.25 17.53
CA VAL A 595 28.50 -14.89 16.99
C VAL A 595 29.03 -14.82 15.55
N THR A 596 30.00 -15.67 15.19
CA THR A 596 30.58 -15.77 13.84
C THR A 596 29.53 -16.16 12.80
N PHE A 597 28.65 -17.12 13.14
CA PHE A 597 27.52 -17.51 12.30
C PHE A 597 26.52 -16.38 12.13
N LEU A 598 26.18 -15.67 13.22
CA LEU A 598 25.25 -14.53 13.17
C LEU A 598 25.79 -13.40 12.28
N ASP A 599 27.10 -13.15 12.29
CA ASP A 599 27.76 -12.12 11.47
C ASP A 599 27.57 -12.38 9.97
N GLN A 600 27.45 -13.66 9.60
CA GLN A 600 27.19 -14.11 8.24
C GLN A 600 25.69 -14.06 7.85
N GLN A 601 24.78 -13.73 8.78
CA GLN A 601 23.33 -13.65 8.50
C GLN A 601 22.89 -12.23 8.14
N TRP A 602 22.84 -11.93 6.83
CA TRP A 602 22.43 -10.62 6.28
C TRP A 602 20.92 -10.38 6.29
N ARG A 603 20.16 -11.13 7.10
CA ARG A 603 18.70 -11.07 7.23
C ARG A 603 18.27 -11.31 8.68
N ALA A 604 17.18 -10.67 9.09
CA ALA A 604 16.49 -11.01 10.33
C ALA A 604 15.91 -12.43 10.26
N GLY A 605 16.12 -13.22 11.31
CA GLY A 605 15.57 -14.58 11.46
C GLY A 605 15.27 -14.96 12.92
N LEU A 606 15.34 -14.00 13.83
CA LEU A 606 15.13 -14.15 15.27
C LEU A 606 13.85 -13.39 15.69
N MET A 607 13.12 -13.90 16.68
CA MET A 607 11.88 -13.27 17.17
C MET A 607 11.68 -13.51 18.67
N LEU A 608 11.46 -12.41 19.40
CA LEU A 608 10.93 -12.44 20.77
C LEU A 608 9.41 -12.30 20.78
N GLU A 609 8.79 -12.71 21.86
CA GLU A 609 7.38 -12.49 22.20
C GLU A 609 7.30 -11.76 23.55
N PHE A 610 6.58 -10.65 23.60
CA PHE A 610 6.13 -10.03 24.84
C PHE A 610 4.87 -10.78 25.32
N ILE A 611 4.87 -11.30 26.54
CA ILE A 611 3.79 -12.11 27.13
C ILE A 611 3.30 -11.46 28.42
N ALA A 612 1.98 -11.39 28.63
CA ALA A 612 1.40 -10.80 29.83
C ALA A 612 1.72 -11.61 31.10
N THR A 613 2.29 -10.98 32.13
CA THR A 613 2.65 -11.64 33.42
C THR A 613 1.46 -11.79 34.37
N ARG A 614 0.49 -10.88 34.21
CA ARG A 614 -0.82 -10.82 34.87
C ARG A 614 -1.89 -10.43 33.84
N ASP A 615 -3.15 -10.34 34.26
CA ASP A 615 -4.17 -9.68 33.44
C ASP A 615 -3.86 -8.17 33.34
N ILE A 616 -4.04 -7.60 32.15
CA ILE A 616 -3.86 -6.18 31.83
C ILE A 616 -5.19 -5.63 31.33
N LYS A 617 -5.70 -4.54 31.93
CA LYS A 617 -6.93 -3.89 31.49
C LYS A 617 -6.69 -2.92 30.34
N GLU A 618 -7.77 -2.62 29.64
CA GLU A 618 -7.81 -1.50 28.71
C GLU A 618 -7.37 -0.20 29.39
N GLY A 619 -6.53 0.58 28.70
CA GLY A 619 -5.99 1.84 29.20
C GLY A 619 -4.79 1.71 30.16
N GLU A 620 -4.37 0.51 30.58
CA GLU A 620 -3.11 0.33 31.29
C GLU A 620 -1.90 0.51 30.35
N GLU A 621 -0.80 1.07 30.88
CA GLU A 621 0.49 1.08 30.19
C GLU A 621 1.12 -0.32 30.23
N ILE A 622 1.71 -0.75 29.11
CA ILE A 622 2.40 -2.02 28.97
C ILE A 622 3.86 -1.79 29.37
N LEU A 623 4.32 -2.53 30.36
CA LEU A 623 5.60 -2.34 31.05
C LEU A 623 6.35 -3.66 31.18
N ILE A 624 7.67 -3.63 30.98
CA ILE A 624 8.58 -4.77 31.18
C ILE A 624 9.72 -4.41 32.15
N ASP A 625 10.38 -5.42 32.71
CA ASP A 625 11.70 -5.24 33.32
C ASP A 625 12.77 -5.11 32.20
N TYR A 626 13.62 -4.08 32.29
CA TYR A 626 14.79 -3.86 31.42
C TYR A 626 16.08 -4.44 32.04
N GLY A 627 15.97 -5.08 33.21
CA GLY A 627 17.08 -5.64 33.96
C GLY A 627 17.71 -4.65 34.94
N LYS A 628 18.17 -5.18 36.07
CA LYS A 628 18.76 -4.43 37.18
C LYS A 628 19.89 -3.49 36.77
N ASP A 629 20.71 -3.88 35.79
CA ASP A 629 21.85 -3.07 35.35
C ASP A 629 21.42 -1.80 34.60
N TRP A 630 20.32 -1.87 33.84
CA TRP A 630 19.71 -0.69 33.22
C TRP A 630 19.18 0.28 34.29
N GLN A 631 18.46 -0.24 35.30
CA GLN A 631 17.95 0.55 36.43
C GLN A 631 19.12 1.21 37.21
N ASN A 632 20.16 0.45 37.55
CA ASN A 632 21.36 0.97 38.21
C ASN A 632 22.02 2.09 37.39
N ALA A 633 22.12 1.92 36.07
CA ALA A 633 22.70 2.91 35.17
C ALA A 633 21.83 4.16 35.05
N TRP A 634 20.50 4.01 35.02
CA TRP A 634 19.55 5.13 35.00
C TRP A 634 19.59 5.91 36.32
N ASP A 635 19.57 5.25 37.47
CA ASP A 635 19.62 5.90 38.78
C ASP A 635 20.96 6.62 38.99
N THR A 636 22.06 6.02 38.52
CA THR A 636 23.39 6.66 38.48
C THR A 636 23.37 7.88 37.56
N HIS A 637 22.76 7.78 36.38
CA HIS A 637 22.62 8.88 35.44
C HIS A 637 21.83 10.03 36.02
N VAL A 638 20.62 9.79 36.56
CA VAL A 638 19.78 10.81 37.19
C VAL A 638 20.49 11.49 38.37
N LYS A 639 21.26 10.73 39.16
CA LYS A 639 22.04 11.27 40.28
C LYS A 639 23.25 12.12 39.85
N GLN A 640 23.83 11.85 38.68
CA GLN A 640 24.97 12.58 38.11
C GLN A 640 24.55 13.67 37.12
N TRP A 641 23.31 13.63 36.63
CA TRP A 641 22.82 14.56 35.63
C TRP A 641 22.75 15.96 36.21
N THR A 642 23.41 16.88 35.53
CA THR A 642 23.44 18.30 35.84
C THR A 642 23.04 19.06 34.59
N GLN A 643 22.24 20.11 34.77
CA GLN A 643 21.82 20.95 33.65
C GLN A 643 23.07 21.57 33.00
N VAL A 644 23.27 21.27 31.71
CA VAL A 644 24.37 21.83 30.94
C VAL A 644 24.12 23.34 30.74
N ASP A 645 25.12 24.13 31.06
CA ASP A 645 25.16 25.56 30.77
C ASP A 645 25.12 25.78 29.24
N PRO A 646 24.15 26.54 28.69
CA PRO A 646 24.01 26.74 27.24
C PRO A 646 25.27 27.26 26.53
N GLU A 647 26.14 28.01 27.23
CA GLU A 647 27.40 28.49 26.63
C GLU A 647 28.51 27.43 26.60
N LYS A 648 28.32 26.30 27.32
CA LYS A 648 29.29 25.21 27.50
C LYS A 648 28.86 23.89 26.85
N ASP A 649 27.66 23.80 26.27
CA ASP A 649 27.24 22.62 25.53
C ASP A 649 28.10 22.42 24.26
N PHE A 650 28.18 21.17 23.80
CA PHE A 650 29.18 20.65 22.85
C PHE A 650 29.41 21.49 21.58
N ASN A 651 28.41 22.25 21.16
CA ASN A 651 28.42 23.01 19.93
C ASN A 651 28.11 24.52 20.11
N ASN A 652 27.72 24.98 21.31
CA ASN A 652 27.24 26.35 21.59
C ASN A 652 26.07 26.83 20.67
N TYR A 653 25.35 25.88 20.07
CA TYR A 653 24.23 26.05 19.15
C TYR A 653 22.89 25.53 19.69
N THR A 654 22.87 24.69 20.73
CA THR A 654 21.68 24.13 21.42
C THR A 654 20.86 25.18 22.20
N HIS A 655 20.51 26.28 21.54
CA HIS A 655 19.89 27.44 22.16
C HIS A 655 18.37 27.26 22.29
N LEU A 656 17.96 26.73 23.45
CA LEU A 656 16.57 26.46 23.82
C LEU A 656 15.63 27.65 23.53
N THR A 657 14.57 27.37 22.78
CA THR A 657 13.60 28.38 22.31
C THR A 657 12.58 28.74 23.38
N LYS A 658 12.74 29.92 23.99
CA LYS A 658 11.79 30.49 24.96
C LYS A 658 10.61 31.15 24.23
N PHE A 659 9.80 30.36 23.52
CA PHE A 659 8.62 30.89 22.82
C PHE A 659 7.55 31.36 23.84
N SER A 660 7.41 32.68 23.96
CA SER A 660 6.37 33.31 24.79
C SER A 660 5.03 33.32 24.06
N ALA A 661 4.38 32.15 23.96
CA ALA A 661 2.97 32.11 23.59
C ALA A 661 2.16 32.84 24.66
N MET A 662 1.55 33.96 24.31
CA MET A 662 0.64 34.68 25.19
C MET A 662 -0.45 33.71 25.66
N ASN A 663 -0.63 33.60 26.98
CA ASN A 663 -1.51 32.65 27.69
C ASN A 663 -1.01 31.21 27.87
N ALA A 664 0.24 30.85 27.53
CA ALA A 664 0.82 29.55 27.87
C ALA A 664 1.82 29.64 29.06
N ALA A 665 1.46 29.06 30.21
CA ALA A 665 2.32 29.01 31.41
C ALA A 665 3.50 28.00 31.32
N LYS A 666 3.87 27.57 30.10
CA LYS A 666 4.98 26.65 29.80
C LYS A 666 5.60 27.04 28.47
N ALA A 667 6.94 27.12 28.41
CA ALA A 667 7.65 27.32 27.16
C ALA A 667 7.43 26.13 26.20
N ILE A 668 7.30 26.43 24.91
CA ILE A 668 7.09 25.43 23.85
C ILE A 668 8.29 25.46 22.90
N TYR A 669 9.05 24.38 22.89
CA TYR A 669 10.16 24.18 21.96
C TYR A 669 9.64 23.81 20.57
N ARG A 670 10.28 24.33 19.51
CA ARG A 670 9.98 24.01 18.10
C ARG A 670 11.28 23.76 17.32
N ARG A 671 11.27 22.82 16.36
CA ARG A 671 12.36 22.63 15.37
C ARG A 671 12.45 23.85 14.45
N ALA A 672 13.62 24.09 13.84
CA ALA A 672 13.85 25.27 13.00
C ALA A 672 12.85 25.42 11.83
N GLU A 673 12.39 24.31 11.27
CA GLU A 673 11.39 24.25 10.20
C GLU A 673 10.07 24.99 10.52
N PHE A 674 9.67 25.05 11.80
CA PHE A 674 8.43 25.72 12.20
C PHE A 674 8.50 27.25 12.08
N TYR A 675 9.69 27.85 12.02
CA TYR A 675 9.82 29.28 11.70
C TYR A 675 9.39 29.63 10.27
N LYS A 676 9.15 28.61 9.42
CA LYS A 676 8.57 28.75 8.07
C LYS A 676 7.04 28.54 8.03
N SER A 677 6.42 28.10 9.14
CA SER A 677 5.04 27.57 9.12
C SER A 677 3.91 28.60 9.28
N ASP A 678 4.21 29.80 9.77
CA ASP A 678 3.19 30.81 10.14
C ASP A 678 3.02 31.93 9.06
N ASN A 679 3.44 31.70 7.81
CA ASN A 679 3.55 32.72 6.73
C ASN A 679 4.28 34.03 7.13
N ALA A 680 5.16 33.93 8.12
CA ALA A 680 5.95 35.03 8.63
C ALA A 680 7.14 35.35 7.70
N PRO A 681 7.47 36.64 7.48
CA PRO A 681 8.65 37.00 6.72
C PRO A 681 9.92 36.46 7.37
N ILE A 682 10.79 35.83 6.57
CA ILE A 682 12.14 35.46 7.02
C ILE A 682 12.89 36.74 7.39
N LYS A 683 13.40 36.81 8.62
CA LYS A 683 14.21 37.93 9.12
C LYS A 683 15.50 38.05 8.31
N THR A 684 15.82 39.27 7.90
CA THR A 684 17.10 39.64 7.31
C THR A 684 18.24 39.57 8.35
N VAL A 685 19.50 39.70 7.91
CA VAL A 685 20.66 39.80 8.82
C VAL A 685 20.50 40.98 9.77
N ALA A 686 20.08 42.16 9.29
CA ALA A 686 19.90 43.35 10.11
C ALA A 686 18.79 43.19 11.17
N GLU A 687 17.65 42.58 10.82
CA GLU A 687 16.59 42.27 11.80
C GLU A 687 17.09 41.30 12.89
N GLN A 688 17.99 40.37 12.53
CA GLN A 688 18.59 39.43 13.48
C GLN A 688 19.65 40.06 14.41
N GLU A 689 20.10 41.31 14.18
CA GLU A 689 20.95 42.02 15.15
C GLU A 689 20.19 42.45 16.41
N THR A 690 18.86 42.59 16.31
CA THR A 690 17.98 43.04 17.40
C THR A 690 16.99 41.97 17.87
N ASP A 691 16.53 41.12 16.96
CA ASP A 691 15.66 39.97 17.24
C ASP A 691 16.21 38.70 16.54
N PRO A 692 17.33 38.13 17.02
CA PRO A 692 18.00 36.99 16.40
C PRO A 692 17.14 35.72 16.38
N TYR A 693 17.32 34.88 15.35
CA TYR A 693 16.92 33.48 15.45
C TYR A 693 17.84 32.71 16.43
N PRO A 694 17.38 31.60 17.02
CA PRO A 694 18.21 30.71 17.83
C PRO A 694 19.46 30.25 17.09
N ARG A 695 20.58 30.06 17.81
CA ARG A 695 21.89 29.78 17.18
C ARG A 695 21.92 28.49 16.33
N ASN A 696 21.06 27.50 16.59
CA ASN A 696 20.88 26.30 15.76
C ASN A 696 20.16 26.55 14.43
N VAL A 697 19.44 27.66 14.25
CA VAL A 697 18.67 27.91 13.03
C VAL A 697 19.60 28.38 11.91
N VAL A 698 19.58 27.68 10.77
CA VAL A 698 20.33 28.05 9.56
C VAL A 698 19.46 27.97 8.31
N PHE A 699 19.63 28.93 7.41
CA PHE A 699 18.94 28.93 6.12
C PHE A 699 19.75 28.14 5.09
N LYS A 700 19.05 27.33 4.30
CA LYS A 700 19.60 26.63 3.13
C LYS A 700 18.83 27.02 1.87
N CYS A 701 19.51 27.72 0.98
CA CYS A 701 18.94 28.21 -0.26
C CYS A 701 19.10 27.17 -1.38
N ARG A 702 18.03 26.97 -2.16
CA ARG A 702 18.02 26.21 -3.42
C ARG A 702 18.42 27.15 -4.54
N VAL A 703 19.73 27.19 -4.79
CA VAL A 703 20.45 28.03 -5.76
C VAL A 703 21.56 27.18 -6.35
N ASP A 704 21.68 27.19 -7.68
CA ASP A 704 22.83 26.63 -8.38
C ASP A 704 23.88 27.72 -8.61
N VAL A 705 24.95 27.68 -7.82
CA VAL A 705 26.07 28.63 -7.87
C VAL A 705 26.95 28.49 -9.11
N ASP A 706 26.78 27.43 -9.91
CA ASP A 706 27.53 27.26 -11.17
C ASP A 706 26.73 27.76 -12.40
N ILE A 707 25.45 28.13 -12.25
CA ILE A 707 24.66 28.73 -13.35
C ILE A 707 25.16 30.14 -13.70
N GLY A 708 25.54 30.31 -14.97
CA GLY A 708 25.88 31.59 -15.58
C GLY A 708 27.34 32.01 -15.42
N ILE A 709 28.20 31.19 -14.81
CA ILE A 709 29.62 31.48 -14.61
C ILE A 709 30.45 30.77 -15.70
N GLY A 710 31.14 31.57 -16.51
CA GLY A 710 32.06 31.07 -17.54
C GLY A 710 33.42 30.60 -16.99
N ASN A 711 34.23 30.00 -17.85
CA ASN A 711 35.62 29.62 -17.51
C ASN A 711 36.43 30.87 -17.16
N TYR A 712 37.18 30.81 -16.06
CA TYR A 712 37.79 31.98 -15.42
C TYR A 712 39.27 32.18 -15.80
N THR A 713 39.67 33.43 -16.01
CA THR A 713 41.06 33.89 -16.07
C THR A 713 41.39 34.77 -14.85
N TYR A 714 42.64 34.79 -14.39
CA TYR A 714 43.12 35.62 -13.27
C TYR A 714 43.01 37.13 -13.60
N ALA A 715 42.89 38.08 -12.66
CA ALA A 715 43.02 38.08 -11.20
C ALA A 715 41.95 39.03 -10.57
N PRO A 716 41.73 39.04 -9.23
CA PRO A 716 42.63 39.74 -8.29
C PRO A 716 42.76 39.03 -6.92
N GLU A 717 43.30 39.74 -5.91
CA GLU A 717 43.53 39.23 -4.54
C GLU A 717 42.28 39.15 -3.65
N THR A 718 41.15 39.74 -4.06
CA THR A 718 39.91 39.76 -3.29
C THR A 718 39.02 38.54 -3.57
N THR A 719 38.13 38.20 -2.62
CA THR A 719 37.11 37.16 -2.85
C THR A 719 36.10 37.66 -3.90
N PRO A 720 35.90 36.95 -5.02
CA PRO A 720 34.98 37.41 -6.07
C PRO A 720 33.54 37.38 -5.58
N VAL A 721 32.76 38.38 -6.01
CA VAL A 721 31.33 38.53 -5.67
C VAL A 721 30.50 38.47 -6.96
N TYR A 722 29.77 37.39 -7.16
CA TYR A 722 28.84 37.22 -8.28
C TYR A 722 27.47 37.78 -7.93
N LYS A 723 26.81 38.48 -8.86
CA LYS A 723 25.43 38.99 -8.67
C LYS A 723 24.53 38.52 -9.81
N ARG A 724 23.39 37.91 -9.49
CA ARG A 724 22.34 37.57 -10.48
C ARG A 724 20.93 37.60 -9.88
N LYS A 725 19.92 37.46 -10.73
CA LYS A 725 18.57 37.07 -10.32
C LYS A 725 18.47 35.56 -10.13
N TRP A 726 17.57 35.13 -9.26
CA TRP A 726 17.12 33.75 -9.15
C TRP A 726 16.37 33.34 -10.43
N ILE A 727 16.46 32.07 -10.83
CA ILE A 727 15.74 31.53 -11.99
C ILE A 727 15.10 30.18 -11.67
N THR A 728 14.05 29.79 -12.37
CA THR A 728 13.31 28.53 -12.11
C THR A 728 14.18 27.27 -12.11
N LYS A 729 15.30 27.26 -12.86
CA LYS A 729 16.29 26.17 -12.86
C LYS A 729 16.97 25.96 -11.49
N ASP A 730 17.02 26.97 -10.63
CA ASP A 730 17.57 26.87 -9.27
C ASP A 730 16.78 25.88 -8.39
N LEU A 731 15.49 25.63 -8.68
CA LEU A 731 14.68 24.60 -8.00
C LEU A 731 15.19 23.18 -8.23
N ASN A 732 15.88 22.93 -9.35
CA ASN A 732 16.40 21.61 -9.69
C ASN A 732 17.59 21.20 -8.79
N VAL A 733 18.08 22.13 -7.95
CA VAL A 733 18.99 21.85 -6.84
C VAL A 733 18.24 21.14 -5.71
N GLY A 734 17.99 19.83 -5.90
CA GLY A 734 17.35 18.98 -4.89
C GLY A 734 18.07 19.05 -3.53
N HIS A 735 17.30 19.00 -2.44
CA HIS A 735 17.69 19.43 -1.08
C HIS A 735 19.12 19.08 -0.63
N LYS A 736 19.64 17.89 -0.96
CA LYS A 736 21.01 17.45 -0.62
C LYS A 736 22.14 18.33 -1.21
N LYS A 737 21.85 19.19 -2.20
CA LYS A 737 22.78 20.16 -2.82
C LYS A 737 22.55 21.62 -2.40
N SER A 738 21.51 21.90 -1.60
CA SER A 738 21.21 23.26 -1.09
C SER A 738 22.39 23.84 -0.30
N ARG A 739 22.57 25.17 -0.34
CA ARG A 739 23.73 25.85 0.24
C ARG A 739 23.32 26.72 1.43
N ARG A 740 24.14 26.75 2.49
CA ARG A 740 23.92 27.69 3.62
C ARG A 740 23.97 29.12 3.08
N CYS A 741 23.01 29.95 3.48
CA CYS A 741 22.86 31.31 2.98
C CYS A 741 22.47 32.28 4.10
N ASN A 742 22.75 33.57 3.87
CA ASN A 742 22.28 34.69 4.68
C ASN A 742 21.17 35.42 3.92
N VAL A 743 20.05 35.74 4.55
CA VAL A 743 19.01 36.59 3.95
C VAL A 743 19.39 38.05 4.22
N ILE A 744 19.83 38.80 3.20
CA ILE A 744 20.35 40.16 3.39
C ILE A 744 19.30 41.25 3.12
N GLU A 745 18.25 40.93 2.38
CA GLU A 745 17.19 41.87 1.99
C GLU A 745 15.85 41.13 1.86
N ARG A 746 14.75 41.83 2.14
CA ARG A 746 13.38 41.39 1.87
C ARG A 746 12.73 42.40 0.93
N LEU A 747 12.06 41.89 -0.11
CA LEU A 747 11.43 42.65 -1.17
C LEU A 747 9.97 42.20 -1.27
N ASP A 748 9.04 43.14 -1.44
CA ASP A 748 7.64 42.79 -1.70
C ASP A 748 7.51 42.13 -3.09
N ALA A 749 6.70 41.07 -3.18
CA ALA A 749 6.41 40.42 -4.46
C ALA A 749 5.45 41.30 -5.28
N SER A 750 5.81 41.63 -6.53
CA SER A 750 4.93 42.41 -7.41
C SER A 750 3.75 41.57 -7.91
N SER A 751 2.61 42.23 -8.16
CA SER A 751 1.32 41.66 -8.58
C SER A 751 1.33 40.80 -9.85
N ASP A 752 2.45 40.77 -10.56
CA ASP A 752 2.55 40.22 -11.92
C ASP A 752 3.24 38.85 -11.93
N TYR A 753 3.50 38.28 -10.74
CA TYR A 753 4.23 37.02 -10.55
C TYR A 753 3.40 35.92 -9.87
N TYR A 754 2.08 36.12 -9.68
CA TYR A 754 1.18 35.17 -9.02
C TYR A 754 1.16 33.80 -9.73
N GLY A 755 1.23 32.73 -8.95
CA GLY A 755 1.39 31.37 -9.43
C GLY A 755 1.22 30.30 -8.35
N TYR A 756 0.06 30.27 -7.69
CA TYR A 756 -0.43 29.24 -6.75
C TYR A 756 0.38 28.97 -5.45
N ASP A 757 1.63 29.40 -5.37
CA ASP A 757 2.59 29.16 -4.27
C ASP A 757 2.91 30.46 -3.47
N ASP A 758 2.01 31.45 -3.48
CA ASP A 758 2.36 32.84 -3.20
C ASP A 758 2.52 33.22 -1.71
N HIS A 759 3.77 33.51 -1.35
CA HIS A 759 4.16 34.23 -0.14
C HIS A 759 4.51 35.67 -0.52
N PRO A 760 4.04 36.71 0.20
CA PRO A 760 4.10 38.11 -0.25
C PRO A 760 5.51 38.72 -0.35
N PHE A 761 6.56 37.95 -0.05
CA PHE A 761 7.95 38.42 0.00
C PHE A 761 8.89 37.55 -0.83
N MET A 762 9.67 38.22 -1.67
CA MET A 762 10.91 37.74 -2.29
C MET A 762 12.12 38.18 -1.45
N TYR A 763 13.27 37.56 -1.67
CA TYR A 763 14.47 37.80 -0.86
C TYR A 763 15.71 38.03 -1.72
N THR A 764 16.65 38.84 -1.20
CA THR A 764 18.04 38.79 -1.67
C THR A 764 18.86 38.00 -0.66
N VAL A 765 19.62 37.01 -1.15
CA VAL A 765 20.41 36.11 -0.30
C VAL A 765 21.89 36.13 -0.70
N GLU A 766 22.76 36.03 0.30
CA GLU A 766 24.20 35.83 0.13
C GLU A 766 24.58 34.37 0.39
N ILE A 767 25.44 33.80 -0.46
CA ILE A 767 26.01 32.45 -0.33
C ILE A 767 27.54 32.53 -0.48
N SER A 768 28.28 32.18 0.57
CA SER A 768 29.71 31.88 0.45
C SER A 768 29.91 30.42 0.04
N ASN A 769 30.60 30.18 -1.07
CA ASN A 769 30.95 28.85 -1.59
C ASN A 769 32.47 28.65 -1.61
N VAL A 770 32.90 27.39 -1.66
CA VAL A 770 34.30 26.99 -1.83
C VAL A 770 34.40 25.99 -2.98
N ARG A 771 35.10 26.33 -4.06
CA ARG A 771 35.27 25.41 -5.20
C ARG A 771 36.24 24.29 -4.82
N LYS A 772 35.72 23.06 -4.67
CA LYS A 772 36.48 21.87 -4.22
C LYS A 772 37.81 21.65 -4.96
N ASN A 773 37.87 21.96 -6.26
CA ASN A 773 39.03 21.70 -7.10
C ASN A 773 40.15 22.76 -6.97
N GLN A 774 39.94 23.84 -6.20
CA GLN A 774 40.92 24.94 -6.06
C GLN A 774 41.03 25.51 -4.64
N GLY A 775 40.15 25.14 -3.70
CA GLY A 775 40.13 25.66 -2.32
C GLY A 775 39.73 27.14 -2.18
N LYS A 776 39.52 27.86 -3.29
CA LYS A 776 39.15 29.27 -3.31
C LYS A 776 37.72 29.49 -2.82
N ARG A 777 37.56 30.55 -2.02
CA ARG A 777 36.27 31.13 -1.63
C ARG A 777 35.71 32.03 -2.73
N GLU A 778 34.40 32.10 -2.81
CA GLU A 778 33.63 33.00 -3.67
C GLU A 778 32.31 33.34 -2.96
N ASN A 779 31.81 34.56 -3.15
CA ASN A 779 30.50 34.98 -2.64
C ASN A 779 29.52 35.17 -3.80
N HIS A 780 28.25 34.84 -3.57
CA HIS A 780 27.17 34.99 -4.53
C HIS A 780 26.01 35.75 -3.89
N VAL A 781 25.52 36.80 -4.55
CA VAL A 781 24.34 37.56 -4.15
C VAL A 781 23.24 37.31 -5.17
N ILE A 782 22.18 36.63 -4.74
CA ILE A 782 21.06 36.23 -5.59
C ILE A 782 19.83 37.03 -5.19
N THR A 783 19.28 37.80 -6.14
CA THR A 783 18.11 38.67 -5.96
C THR A 783 16.83 37.97 -6.44
N GLY A 784 15.69 38.27 -5.81
CA GLY A 784 14.39 37.71 -6.22
C GLY A 784 14.22 36.22 -5.91
N VAL A 785 14.83 35.73 -4.83
CA VAL A 785 14.67 34.33 -4.37
C VAL A 785 13.30 34.18 -3.72
N PRO A 786 12.43 33.27 -4.17
CA PRO A 786 11.11 33.06 -3.56
C PRO A 786 11.23 32.30 -2.23
N PHE A 787 10.32 32.60 -1.29
CA PHE A 787 10.22 31.96 0.03
C PHE A 787 10.34 30.42 0.00
N ARG A 788 9.70 29.77 -0.97
CA ARG A 788 9.76 28.30 -1.15
C ARG A 788 11.15 27.75 -1.49
N ALA A 789 12.08 28.57 -2.00
CA ALA A 789 13.46 28.20 -2.29
C ALA A 789 14.42 28.38 -1.09
N ILE A 790 13.96 28.89 0.06
CA ILE A 790 14.75 29.04 1.28
C ILE A 790 14.23 28.08 2.35
N ASP A 791 14.98 27.03 2.65
CA ASP A 791 14.63 26.06 3.69
C ASP A 791 15.25 26.48 5.04
N ILE A 792 14.42 26.68 6.06
CA ILE A 792 14.86 26.96 7.44
C ILE A 792 15.04 25.62 8.15
N VAL A 793 16.24 25.32 8.64
CA VAL A 793 16.59 24.01 9.21
C VAL A 793 17.56 24.12 10.37
N ASP A 794 17.59 23.08 11.21
CA ASP A 794 18.55 22.97 12.30
C ASP A 794 19.97 22.70 11.75
N GLU A 795 20.97 23.30 12.39
CA GLU A 795 22.39 23.07 12.08
C GLU A 795 22.79 21.64 12.50
N LYS A 796 23.79 21.08 11.82
CA LYS A 796 24.27 19.73 12.08
C LYS A 796 24.68 19.57 13.53
N TYR A 797 24.31 18.42 14.10
CA TYR A 797 24.65 18.02 15.47
C TYR A 797 24.07 18.92 16.57
N SER A 798 22.99 19.69 16.30
CA SER A 798 22.36 20.61 17.26
C SER A 798 21.08 20.09 17.96
N SER A 799 20.58 18.91 17.60
CA SER A 799 19.41 18.29 18.24
C SER A 799 19.78 17.41 19.44
N ASP A 800 18.83 17.24 20.37
CA ASP A 800 18.98 16.57 21.68
C ASP A 800 19.64 15.17 21.63
N MET A 801 19.54 14.47 20.50
CA MET A 801 20.21 13.18 20.28
C MET A 801 21.75 13.25 20.28
N PHE A 802 22.33 14.46 20.19
CA PHE A 802 23.77 14.75 20.26
C PHE A 802 24.24 15.33 21.60
N LEU A 803 23.35 15.49 22.59
CA LEU A 803 23.73 15.91 23.95
C LEU A 803 24.74 14.92 24.56
N LYS A 804 25.89 15.43 25.01
CA LYS A 804 26.96 14.61 25.63
C LYS A 804 26.46 13.85 26.86
N ASN A 805 25.79 14.55 27.77
CA ASN A 805 25.29 14.01 29.03
C ASN A 805 23.87 13.41 28.88
N ALA A 806 23.59 12.73 27.77
CA ALA A 806 22.32 12.04 27.56
C ALA A 806 22.45 10.53 27.79
N PHE A 807 21.44 9.92 28.42
CA PHE A 807 21.45 8.50 28.74
C PHE A 807 21.56 7.60 27.50
N ARG A 808 22.50 6.64 27.51
CA ARG A 808 22.72 5.64 26.45
C ARG A 808 23.01 4.27 27.07
N HIS A 809 22.06 3.32 26.97
CA HIS A 809 22.20 1.98 27.55
C HIS A 809 21.28 0.97 26.85
N GLU A 810 21.78 -0.24 26.56
CA GLU A 810 20.94 -1.34 26.06
C GLU A 810 20.05 -1.92 27.18
N MET A 811 18.86 -2.41 26.81
CA MET A 811 17.98 -3.16 27.71
C MET A 811 18.58 -4.53 27.98
N GLY A 812 18.68 -4.95 29.24
CA GLY A 812 19.20 -6.28 29.59
C GLY A 812 18.18 -7.39 29.34
N LEU A 813 18.61 -8.49 28.74
CA LEU A 813 17.90 -9.77 28.82
C LEU A 813 18.55 -10.66 29.90
N PRO A 814 17.78 -11.45 30.66
CA PRO A 814 18.34 -12.32 31.70
C PRO A 814 19.08 -13.54 31.11
N ASP A 815 20.03 -14.10 31.88
CA ASP A 815 20.79 -15.32 31.52
C ASP A 815 19.91 -16.51 31.09
N GLY A 816 18.71 -16.62 31.66
CA GLY A 816 17.74 -17.68 31.31
C GLY A 816 17.07 -17.51 29.94
N LEU A 817 17.31 -16.37 29.27
CA LEU A 817 16.81 -16.04 27.94
C LEU A 817 17.95 -15.76 26.94
N TRP A 818 19.09 -15.22 27.39
CA TRP A 818 20.22 -14.94 26.51
C TRP A 818 20.98 -16.22 26.09
N PRO A 819 21.19 -16.47 24.79
CA PRO A 819 21.90 -17.66 24.34
C PRO A 819 23.36 -17.73 24.80
N LYS A 820 23.75 -18.86 25.41
CA LYS A 820 25.11 -19.13 25.90
C LYS A 820 26.17 -19.05 24.80
N ALA A 821 25.82 -19.44 23.57
CA ALA A 821 26.72 -19.38 22.42
C ALA A 821 27.11 -17.93 22.01
N TRP A 822 26.43 -16.92 22.55
CA TRP A 822 26.71 -15.50 22.28
C TRP A 822 27.44 -14.82 23.46
N MET A 823 27.81 -15.55 24.52
CA MET A 823 28.52 -15.01 25.71
C MET A 823 30.02 -14.81 25.45
N ASN A 824 30.36 -14.11 24.37
CA ASN A 824 31.72 -13.99 23.83
C ASN A 824 32.61 -12.94 24.52
N LEU A 825 32.13 -12.25 25.56
CA LEU A 825 32.93 -11.31 26.37
C LEU A 825 33.26 -11.83 27.78
N VAL A 826 32.90 -13.08 28.09
CA VAL A 826 33.38 -13.77 29.31
C VAL A 826 34.87 -14.04 29.16
N SER A 827 35.68 -13.68 30.16
CA SER A 827 37.09 -14.09 30.21
C SER A 827 37.18 -15.59 30.49
N ASN A 828 38.07 -16.28 29.77
CA ASN A 828 38.45 -17.65 30.08
C ASN A 828 39.47 -17.64 31.23
N ASP A 829 38.97 -17.41 32.45
CA ASP A 829 39.67 -17.60 33.73
C ASP A 829 39.30 -18.98 34.35
#